data_AF-A0A3D3ZZE0-F1
#
_entry.id   AF-A0A3D3ZZE0-F1
#
_cell.length_a   1.000
_cell.length_b   1.000
_cell.length_c   1.000
_cell.angle_alpha   90.00
_cell.angle_beta   90.00
_cell.angle_gamma   90.00
#
_symmetry.space_group_name_H-M   'P 1'
#
loop_
_entity.id
_entity.type
_entity.pdbx_description
1 polymer ?
#
loop_
_entity_poly.entity_id
_entity_poly.type
_entity_poly.pdbx_seq_one_letter_code
_entity_poly.pdbx_strand_id
1 'polypeptide(L)'
;MYRVLNSKMARFAVLKMSCACVFALLLAFTNAASADEKVDFNREVRTVLANSCFTCHGPDSAERKAELRLDTLVGATRDLGGYAAVVPGDAAKSEIIARLKSDDPDLRMPPADSGKQISPEQIEVLEKWINQGAEYRGHWAYERIERPETPVVKQVNWATNAIDKFVLAKLESEGMSPSEAADRYVLIRRVALDLTGLPPTIEQVDAFVNDKSDKAYENLVDSLLESSAYGERWAVMWLDLARYADSAGYADDPPRTIWLYRDWVIKALNKNLPFDQFTIDQLAGDLRENPTEEQLMATAFHRNTLTNSEGGTNDEEFRNVAIVDRVNTTMQVWMGTTIRCAQCHNHKYDPLSQKEYFELFAFFNSTEDADRRDESPLLTVMTDEMKKKRADIELAIKEVEAQLVPSNEDVQLKLDAWKTIAARDLSWKSVRPADVKSAGNATFTIAEDGAVLVSGESSDKDSYTVDLDLDAGGITGLQIEALAHDSLESKGPGRIGNFVLSELSVLNQTEATKQRQGRFVRLDLPGDGKMIHVAEVQVFDGEKNIATDGTATQSSTDFGGPPERGIDGNTDGTYTNNSVTHTAVSKDPWWEVDLGAVKGIDSVVVWNRTDNNLQSRLNGVIVSILDDKRNVIFKEVLATAPEKDAKIDITGAIPVSIATASADYEQKGDGNNQPGWLANQIIDGKRDATNNGWAVAGATGQANLAVLQFKEAVGSSDEPLKLRLTLDQNYGGKHT
;
A
#
# COMPACT_ATOMS: atom_id res chain seq x y z
N MET A 1 99.16 5.00 -21.19
CA MET A 1 100.18 5.33 -22.21
C MET A 1 100.34 6.85 -22.28
N TYR A 2 101.54 7.36 -21.95
CA TYR A 2 102.16 8.67 -22.26
C TYR A 2 101.53 10.01 -21.81
N ARG A 3 102.15 10.65 -20.78
CA ARG A 3 102.98 11.91 -20.76
C ARG A 3 102.16 13.23 -20.85
N VAL A 4 102.06 14.16 -19.87
CA VAL A 4 103.00 14.92 -18.98
C VAL A 4 103.54 16.24 -19.58
N LEU A 5 103.38 17.35 -18.81
CA LEU A 5 103.99 18.72 -18.84
C LEU A 5 103.48 19.69 -19.94
N ASN A 6 103.37 21.02 -19.81
CA ASN A 6 103.91 22.05 -18.91
C ASN A 6 103.07 23.36 -19.10
N SER A 7 102.55 24.02 -18.06
CA SER A 7 103.14 25.17 -17.33
C SER A 7 103.00 26.57 -17.96
N LYS A 8 102.35 27.45 -17.16
CA LYS A 8 102.88 28.76 -16.75
C LYS A 8 103.23 29.76 -17.87
N MET A 9 102.24 30.42 -18.47
CA MET A 9 102.47 31.78 -19.03
C MET A 9 101.24 32.70 -19.14
N ALA A 10 100.07 32.32 -18.60
CA ALA A 10 98.85 33.16 -18.69
C ALA A 10 98.33 33.69 -17.34
N ARG A 11 99.11 33.59 -16.26
CA ARG A 11 98.66 33.91 -14.89
C ARG A 11 98.82 35.37 -14.44
N PHE A 12 99.38 36.26 -15.25
CA PHE A 12 99.61 37.67 -14.84
C PHE A 12 98.79 38.73 -15.59
N ALA A 13 98.08 38.37 -16.67
CA ALA A 13 97.19 39.30 -17.37
C ALA A 13 95.71 39.17 -16.98
N VAL A 14 95.28 38.02 -16.44
CA VAL A 14 93.87 37.77 -16.05
C VAL A 14 93.54 38.41 -14.69
N LEU A 15 94.53 38.62 -13.81
CA LEU A 15 94.28 39.06 -12.43
C LEU A 15 93.91 40.55 -12.30
N LYS A 16 94.26 41.40 -13.28
CA LYS A 16 93.85 42.82 -13.29
C LYS A 16 92.53 43.09 -14.00
N MET A 17 92.04 42.17 -14.83
CA MET A 17 90.71 42.27 -15.46
C MET A 17 89.63 41.61 -14.60
N SER A 18 89.99 40.63 -13.75
CA SER A 18 89.07 39.99 -12.81
C SER A 18 88.66 40.87 -11.60
N CYS A 19 89.52 41.77 -11.10
CA CYS A 19 89.12 42.65 -9.97
C CYS A 19 88.13 43.76 -10.38
N ALA A 20 88.19 44.25 -11.62
CA ALA A 20 87.25 45.26 -12.11
C ALA A 20 85.87 44.68 -12.44
N CYS A 21 85.81 43.45 -12.97
CA CYS A 21 84.55 42.73 -13.17
C CYS A 21 83.92 42.24 -11.85
N VAL A 22 84.71 41.88 -10.84
CA VAL A 22 84.18 41.45 -9.54
C VAL A 22 83.63 42.65 -8.74
N PHE A 23 84.23 43.84 -8.81
CA PHE A 23 83.68 45.03 -8.15
C PHE A 23 82.44 45.59 -8.88
N ALA A 24 82.37 45.48 -10.21
CA ALA A 24 81.17 45.83 -10.98
C ALA A 24 80.03 44.80 -10.83
N LEU A 25 80.34 43.50 -10.64
CA LEU A 25 79.32 42.50 -10.27
C LEU A 25 78.84 42.67 -8.82
N LEU A 26 79.72 43.02 -7.88
CA LEU A 26 79.32 43.26 -6.48
C LEU A 26 78.48 44.53 -6.29
N LEU A 27 78.63 45.54 -7.15
CA LEU A 27 77.76 46.74 -7.17
C LEU A 27 76.47 46.55 -7.99
N ALA A 28 76.42 45.56 -8.89
CA ALA A 28 75.19 45.18 -9.60
C ALA A 28 74.28 44.26 -8.76
N PHE A 29 74.79 43.61 -7.71
CA PHE A 29 74.01 42.74 -6.82
C PHE A 29 73.43 43.44 -5.58
N THR A 30 73.77 44.70 -5.31
CA THR A 30 73.18 45.46 -4.19
C THR A 30 72.01 46.37 -4.58
N ASN A 31 71.61 46.35 -5.86
CA ASN A 31 70.49 47.15 -6.38
C ASN A 31 69.46 46.31 -7.14
N ALA A 32 69.39 45.01 -6.87
CA ALA A 32 68.09 44.33 -6.91
C ALA A 32 67.27 44.92 -5.76
N ALA A 33 66.75 46.14 -6.02
CA ALA A 33 65.69 46.74 -5.26
C ALA A 33 64.69 45.62 -5.00
N SER A 34 64.38 45.41 -3.72
CA SER A 34 63.18 44.73 -3.27
C SER A 34 62.07 45.11 -4.25
N ALA A 35 61.75 44.20 -5.17
CA ALA A 35 60.54 44.34 -5.97
C ALA A 35 59.45 44.31 -4.92
N ASP A 36 58.93 45.49 -4.61
CA ASP A 36 58.14 45.71 -3.42
C ASP A 36 56.99 44.70 -3.46
N GLU A 37 57.02 43.72 -2.55
CA GLU A 37 56.24 42.49 -2.68
C GLU A 37 54.78 42.87 -2.94
N LYS A 38 54.18 42.29 -3.99
CA LYS A 38 52.83 42.67 -4.41
C LYS A 38 51.89 42.35 -3.25
N VAL A 39 51.14 43.35 -2.78
CA VAL A 39 50.21 43.17 -1.67
C VAL A 39 49.10 42.24 -2.10
N ASP A 40 48.87 41.17 -1.34
CA ASP A 40 47.76 40.25 -1.59
C ASP A 40 46.46 40.86 -1.04
N PHE A 41 45.53 41.19 -1.94
CA PHE A 41 44.27 41.80 -1.54
C PHE A 41 43.47 40.92 -0.56
N ASN A 42 43.42 39.60 -0.76
CA ASN A 42 42.59 38.72 0.06
C ASN A 42 43.20 38.47 1.43
N ARG A 43 44.51 38.23 1.47
CA ARG A 43 45.22 37.93 2.72
C ARG A 43 45.45 39.17 3.57
N GLU A 44 45.86 40.27 2.96
CA GLU A 44 46.40 41.43 3.69
C GLU A 44 45.37 42.58 3.74
N VAL A 45 44.81 42.99 2.60
CA VAL A 45 43.93 44.19 2.52
C VAL A 45 42.53 43.90 3.03
N ARG A 46 41.87 42.86 2.51
CA ARG A 46 40.50 42.49 2.87
C ARG A 46 40.41 42.14 4.35
N THR A 47 41.42 41.50 4.92
CA THR A 47 41.47 41.22 6.37
C THR A 47 41.37 42.52 7.19
N VAL A 48 42.06 43.58 6.77
CA VAL A 48 41.97 44.89 7.44
C VAL A 48 40.59 45.52 7.24
N LEU A 49 40.11 45.59 6.00
CA LEU A 49 38.82 46.22 5.68
C LEU A 49 37.63 45.47 6.30
N ALA A 50 37.65 44.14 6.31
CA ALA A 50 36.57 43.33 6.89
C ALA A 50 36.49 43.47 8.41
N ASN A 51 37.63 43.49 9.10
CA ASN A 51 37.67 43.54 10.56
C ASN A 51 37.33 44.92 11.14
N SER A 52 37.52 45.99 10.36
CA SER A 52 37.50 47.36 10.86
C SER A 52 36.62 48.33 10.07
N CYS A 53 36.19 47.99 8.85
CA CYS A 53 35.48 48.93 7.97
C CYS A 53 34.12 48.43 7.46
N PHE A 54 33.98 47.13 7.12
CA PHE A 54 32.78 46.61 6.46
C PHE A 54 31.50 46.64 7.30
N THR A 55 31.59 46.77 8.63
CA THR A 55 30.41 46.95 9.48
C THR A 55 29.61 48.21 9.08
N CYS A 56 30.29 49.30 8.76
CA CYS A 56 29.65 50.57 8.39
C CYS A 56 29.75 50.90 6.90
N HIS A 57 30.69 50.29 6.18
CA HIS A 57 30.97 50.58 4.77
C HIS A 57 31.02 49.31 3.90
N GLY A 58 30.29 48.27 4.29
CA GLY A 58 30.23 46.98 3.60
C GLY A 58 28.87 46.70 2.93
N PRO A 59 28.56 45.42 2.65
CA PRO A 59 27.43 45.04 1.82
C PRO A 59 26.06 45.25 2.48
N ASP A 60 25.97 45.25 3.81
CA ASP A 60 24.72 45.51 4.55
C ASP A 60 24.23 46.95 4.33
N SER A 61 23.10 47.12 3.65
CA SER A 61 22.52 48.44 3.37
C SER A 61 21.86 49.10 4.58
N ALA A 62 21.43 48.32 5.59
CA ALA A 62 20.75 48.88 6.76
C ALA A 62 21.73 49.64 7.68
N GLU A 63 22.96 49.15 7.78
CA GLU A 63 24.01 49.73 8.61
C GLU A 63 24.92 50.72 7.85
N ARG A 64 24.77 50.79 6.53
CA ARG A 64 25.69 51.51 5.65
C ARG A 64 25.68 53.02 5.91
N LYS A 65 26.86 53.58 6.17
CA LYS A 65 27.06 55.01 6.32
C LYS A 65 27.53 55.63 5.00
N ALA A 66 27.00 56.81 4.69
CA ALA A 66 27.32 57.61 3.51
C ALA A 66 27.12 56.88 2.15
N GLU A 67 26.33 55.79 2.13
CA GLU A 67 26.21 54.89 0.98
C GLU A 67 27.57 54.38 0.45
N LEU A 68 28.62 54.39 1.28
CA LEU A 68 29.98 54.03 0.86
C LEU A 68 30.17 52.51 0.95
N ARG A 69 30.78 51.93 -0.09
CA ARG A 69 31.00 50.50 -0.26
C ARG A 69 32.50 50.23 -0.46
N LEU A 70 33.23 50.01 0.63
CA LEU A 70 34.66 49.69 0.60
C LEU A 70 34.93 48.23 0.18
N ASP A 71 33.90 47.39 0.21
CA ASP A 71 33.94 45.98 -0.18
C ASP A 71 33.90 45.76 -1.70
N THR A 72 33.65 46.80 -2.49
CA THR A 72 33.61 46.74 -3.97
C THR A 72 34.49 47.81 -4.59
N LEU A 73 35.14 47.51 -5.72
CA LEU A 73 35.96 48.47 -6.45
C LEU A 73 35.14 49.72 -6.84
N VAL A 74 34.01 49.51 -7.53
CA VAL A 74 33.12 50.59 -7.99
C VAL A 74 32.68 51.49 -6.83
N GLY A 75 32.36 50.89 -5.68
CA GLY A 75 31.95 51.60 -4.49
C GLY A 75 33.05 52.41 -3.82
N ALA A 76 34.28 51.88 -3.79
CA ALA A 76 35.42 52.53 -3.16
C ALA A 76 36.01 53.65 -4.03
N THR A 77 35.89 53.54 -5.36
CA THR A 77 36.45 54.50 -6.31
C THR A 77 35.42 55.48 -6.89
N ARG A 78 34.15 55.42 -6.45
CA ARG A 78 33.13 56.37 -6.93
C ARG A 78 33.45 57.79 -6.49
N ASP A 79 32.99 58.75 -7.28
CA ASP A 79 33.03 60.16 -6.90
C ASP A 79 32.06 60.42 -5.72
N LEU A 80 32.59 61.02 -4.66
CA LEU A 80 31.90 61.41 -3.43
C LEU A 80 31.73 62.94 -3.32
N GLY A 81 31.75 63.63 -4.46
CA GLY A 81 31.59 65.09 -4.55
C GLY A 81 32.92 65.83 -4.72
N GLY A 82 33.80 65.32 -5.58
CA GLY A 82 35.12 65.86 -5.91
C GLY A 82 36.30 65.05 -5.34
N TYR A 83 36.04 63.96 -4.64
CA TYR A 83 37.04 63.05 -4.06
C TYR A 83 36.51 61.61 -4.04
N ALA A 84 37.39 60.62 -3.82
CA ALA A 84 37.01 59.21 -3.71
C ALA A 84 37.62 58.58 -2.44
N ALA A 85 36.99 57.52 -1.94
CA ALA A 85 37.52 56.81 -0.76
C ALA A 85 38.88 56.16 -1.09
N VAL A 86 38.99 55.58 -2.28
CA VAL A 86 40.23 55.01 -2.83
C VAL A 86 40.47 55.61 -4.21
N VAL A 87 41.67 56.17 -4.41
CA VAL A 87 42.18 56.64 -5.71
C VAL A 87 43.30 55.68 -6.14
N PRO A 88 43.04 54.74 -7.06
CA PRO A 88 44.03 53.79 -7.54
C PRO A 88 45.32 54.49 -8.00
N GLY A 89 46.46 54.07 -7.45
CA GLY A 89 47.79 54.61 -7.75
C GLY A 89 48.19 55.85 -6.95
N ASP A 90 47.32 56.40 -6.10
CA ASP A 90 47.61 57.63 -5.33
C ASP A 90 47.01 57.56 -3.92
N ALA A 91 47.75 56.94 -2.99
CA ALA A 91 47.34 56.84 -1.58
C ALA A 91 47.18 58.22 -0.92
N ALA A 92 47.95 59.22 -1.35
CA ALA A 92 47.89 60.57 -0.78
C ALA A 92 46.57 61.31 -1.14
N LYS A 93 45.96 61.00 -2.29
CA LYS A 93 44.64 61.51 -2.69
C LYS A 93 43.46 60.64 -2.21
N SER A 94 43.73 59.50 -1.57
CA SER A 94 42.70 58.57 -1.12
C SER A 94 42.18 58.97 0.26
N GLU A 95 40.89 59.30 0.35
CA GLU A 95 40.27 59.76 1.60
C GLU A 95 40.38 58.72 2.72
N ILE A 96 40.39 57.42 2.41
CA ILE A 96 40.55 56.35 3.42
C ILE A 96 41.86 56.52 4.22
N ILE A 97 42.96 56.90 3.56
CA ILE A 97 44.27 57.08 4.23
C ILE A 97 44.26 58.36 5.07
N ALA A 98 43.67 59.44 4.56
CA ALA A 98 43.50 60.68 5.32
C ALA A 98 42.70 60.45 6.61
N ARG A 99 41.63 59.65 6.54
CA ARG A 99 40.78 59.28 7.69
C ARG A 99 41.48 58.36 8.68
N LEU A 100 42.29 57.40 8.20
CA LEU A 100 43.06 56.50 9.06
C LEU A 100 44.18 57.22 9.81
N LYS A 101 44.75 58.29 9.23
CA LYS A 101 45.84 59.09 9.81
C LYS A 101 45.37 60.37 10.53
N SER A 102 44.06 60.62 10.58
CA SER A 102 43.52 61.82 11.23
C SER A 102 43.57 61.70 12.76
N ASP A 103 44.03 62.77 13.42
CA ASP A 103 43.92 62.92 14.88
C ASP A 103 42.59 63.56 15.32
N ASP A 104 41.81 64.10 14.37
CA ASP A 104 40.49 64.68 14.64
C ASP A 104 39.47 63.56 14.94
N PRO A 105 38.86 63.52 16.14
CA PRO A 105 37.89 62.50 16.53
C PRO A 105 36.66 62.39 15.62
N ASP A 106 36.24 63.50 14.97
CA ASP A 106 35.06 63.52 14.10
C ASP A 106 35.38 63.03 12.68
N LEU A 107 36.66 63.03 12.30
CA LEU A 107 37.11 62.58 10.98
C LEU A 107 37.78 61.20 11.03
N ARG A 108 38.41 60.83 12.14
CA ARG A 108 39.16 59.59 12.26
C ARG A 108 38.26 58.37 12.08
N MET A 109 38.73 57.42 11.28
CA MET A 109 38.09 56.11 11.09
C MET A 109 39.08 54.98 11.44
N PRO A 110 38.64 53.87 12.08
CA PRO A 110 37.32 53.68 12.69
C PRO A 110 37.06 54.67 13.84
N PRO A 111 35.79 55.06 14.10
CA PRO A 111 35.44 55.96 15.20
C PRO A 111 35.87 55.41 16.56
N ALA A 112 36.20 56.29 17.52
CA ALA A 112 36.71 55.88 18.83
C ALA A 112 35.74 55.00 19.62
N ASP A 113 34.44 55.20 19.46
CA ASP A 113 33.35 54.43 20.07
C ASP A 113 33.11 53.06 19.40
N SER A 114 33.69 52.81 18.22
CA SER A 114 33.62 51.50 17.56
C SER A 114 34.45 50.41 18.27
N GLY A 115 35.40 50.80 19.14
CA GLY A 115 36.31 49.90 19.82
C GLY A 115 37.36 49.23 18.91
N LYS A 116 37.41 49.58 17.61
CA LYS A 116 38.37 49.05 16.64
C LYS A 116 39.55 49.99 16.49
N GLN A 117 40.76 49.43 16.42
CA GLN A 117 41.98 50.17 16.14
C GLN A 117 42.72 49.53 14.97
N ILE A 118 43.26 50.37 14.10
CA ILE A 118 44.13 49.96 12.99
C ILE A 118 45.57 50.24 13.42
N SER A 119 46.43 49.23 13.30
CA SER A 119 47.86 49.35 13.57
C SER A 119 48.60 50.10 12.45
N PRO A 120 49.75 50.76 12.72
CA PRO A 120 50.55 51.41 11.69
C PRO A 120 50.89 50.49 10.50
N GLU A 121 51.18 49.22 10.77
CA GLU A 121 51.51 48.21 9.76
C GLU A 121 50.32 47.94 8.82
N GLN A 122 49.10 47.93 9.36
CA GLN A 122 47.88 47.77 8.56
C GLN A 122 47.58 49.01 7.71
N ILE A 123 47.91 50.21 8.19
CA ILE A 123 47.82 51.44 7.38
C ILE A 123 48.82 51.35 6.21
N GLU A 124 50.05 50.94 6.48
CA GLU A 124 51.09 50.77 5.46
C GLU A 124 50.68 49.77 4.37
N VAL A 125 50.07 48.64 4.75
CA VAL A 125 49.49 47.66 3.81
C VAL A 125 48.47 48.31 2.87
N LEU A 126 47.56 49.13 3.42
CA LEU A 126 46.55 49.82 2.62
C LEU A 126 47.18 50.88 1.70
N GLU A 127 48.15 51.66 2.18
CA GLU A 127 48.86 52.64 1.35
C GLU A 127 49.60 51.98 0.19
N LYS A 128 50.34 50.90 0.48
CA LYS A 128 51.08 50.15 -0.52
C LYS A 128 50.13 49.53 -1.56
N TRP A 129 49.04 48.91 -1.12
CA TRP A 129 48.03 48.38 -2.02
C TRP A 129 47.41 49.45 -2.94
N ILE A 130 47.07 50.62 -2.39
CA ILE A 130 46.51 51.72 -3.19
C ILE A 130 47.53 52.21 -4.22
N ASN A 131 48.78 52.45 -3.80
CA ASN A 131 49.85 52.89 -4.70
C ASN A 131 50.19 51.84 -5.78
N GLN A 132 49.99 50.55 -5.50
CA GLN A 132 50.09 49.46 -6.48
C GLN A 132 48.88 49.38 -7.44
N GLY A 133 47.96 50.34 -7.40
CA GLY A 133 46.81 50.42 -8.29
C GLY A 133 45.50 49.90 -7.70
N ALA A 134 45.45 49.63 -6.40
CA ALA A 134 44.25 49.22 -5.66
C ALA A 134 43.48 48.06 -6.33
N GLU A 135 44.17 47.02 -6.81
CA GLU A 135 43.53 45.85 -7.43
C GLU A 135 42.61 45.17 -6.40
N TYR A 136 41.32 45.11 -6.70
CA TYR A 136 40.33 44.36 -5.91
C TYR A 136 40.26 42.91 -6.40
N ARG A 137 40.14 41.98 -5.46
CA ARG A 137 39.84 40.57 -5.73
C ARG A 137 38.55 40.13 -5.07
N GLY A 138 37.85 39.19 -5.69
CA GLY A 138 36.69 38.51 -5.09
C GLY A 138 37.10 37.72 -3.85
N HIS A 139 36.13 37.29 -3.04
CA HIS A 139 36.47 36.39 -1.92
C HIS A 139 37.13 35.14 -2.48
N TRP A 140 38.22 34.67 -1.87
CA TRP A 140 39.05 33.59 -2.40
C TRP A 140 38.24 32.32 -2.71
N ALA A 141 37.16 32.08 -1.96
CA ALA A 141 36.26 30.93 -2.15
C ALA A 141 35.40 31.01 -3.44
N TYR A 142 35.24 32.19 -4.02
CA TYR A 142 34.46 32.42 -5.25
C TYR A 142 35.35 32.70 -6.46
N GLU A 143 36.68 32.68 -6.28
CA GLU A 143 37.63 32.81 -7.38
C GLU A 143 38.01 31.42 -7.92
N ARG A 144 38.43 31.37 -9.18
CA ARG A 144 38.92 30.14 -9.78
C ARG A 144 40.17 29.68 -9.03
N ILE A 145 40.17 28.42 -8.58
CA ILE A 145 41.35 27.81 -7.97
C ILE A 145 42.43 27.62 -9.05
N GLU A 146 43.57 28.27 -8.85
CA GLU A 146 44.77 28.09 -9.65
C GLU A 146 45.77 27.24 -8.88
N ARG A 147 46.47 26.33 -9.57
CA ARG A 147 47.47 25.47 -8.93
C ARG A 147 48.71 26.31 -8.61
N PRO A 148 49.06 26.54 -7.33
CA PRO A 148 50.23 27.32 -6.98
C PRO A 148 51.52 26.56 -7.32
N GLU A 149 52.58 27.31 -7.58
CA GLU A 149 53.92 26.73 -7.67
C GLU A 149 54.35 26.19 -6.30
N THR A 150 55.01 25.03 -6.28
CA THR A 150 55.48 24.44 -5.03
C THR A 150 56.71 25.18 -4.52
N PRO A 151 56.76 25.56 -3.23
CA PRO A 151 57.90 26.25 -2.65
C PRO A 151 59.21 25.46 -2.76
N VAL A 152 60.32 26.18 -2.87
CA VAL A 152 61.66 25.61 -2.75
C VAL A 152 62.01 25.52 -1.26
N VAL A 153 62.33 24.30 -0.81
CA VAL A 153 62.64 23.99 0.59
C VAL A 153 64.07 23.45 0.72
N LYS A 154 64.69 23.65 1.88
CA LYS A 154 66.05 23.17 2.15
C LYS A 154 66.05 21.68 2.47
N GLN A 155 65.11 21.21 3.30
CA GLN A 155 65.02 19.79 3.69
C GLN A 155 64.22 18.93 2.69
N VAL A 156 64.70 18.85 1.45
CA VAL A 156 63.99 18.20 0.33
C VAL A 156 63.61 16.74 0.63
N ASN A 157 64.44 16.00 1.39
CA ASN A 157 64.20 14.59 1.69
C ASN A 157 63.10 14.35 2.73
N TRP A 158 62.71 15.38 3.52
CA TRP A 158 61.59 15.25 4.46
C TRP A 158 60.24 15.38 3.76
N ALA A 159 60.17 16.21 2.71
CA ALA A 159 58.94 16.43 1.96
C ALA A 159 58.65 15.25 1.02
N THR A 160 57.63 14.47 1.34
CA THR A 160 57.18 13.30 0.55
C THR A 160 56.18 13.68 -0.54
N ASN A 161 55.44 14.77 -0.34
CA ASN A 161 54.46 15.27 -1.29
C ASN A 161 54.52 16.81 -1.43
N ALA A 162 53.65 17.38 -2.26
CA ALA A 162 53.64 18.83 -2.50
C ALA A 162 53.19 19.65 -1.28
N ILE A 163 52.26 19.13 -0.46
CA ILE A 163 51.75 19.79 0.75
C ILE A 163 52.87 19.95 1.77
N ASP A 164 53.70 18.91 1.95
CA ASP A 164 54.83 18.93 2.86
C ASP A 164 55.80 20.09 2.55
N LYS A 165 55.98 20.43 1.26
CA LYS A 165 56.82 21.56 0.86
C LYS A 165 56.26 22.90 1.32
N PHE A 166 54.94 23.08 1.30
CA PHE A 166 54.31 24.32 1.81
C PHE A 166 54.47 24.43 3.32
N VAL A 167 54.23 23.33 4.06
CA VAL A 167 54.41 23.29 5.52
C VAL A 167 55.87 23.55 5.88
N LEU A 168 56.80 22.86 5.21
CA LEU A 168 58.23 22.98 5.48
C LEU A 168 58.77 24.37 5.11
N ALA A 169 58.32 24.98 4.01
CA ALA A 169 58.71 26.35 3.67
C ALA A 169 58.33 27.34 4.78
N LYS A 170 57.13 27.18 5.37
CA LYS A 170 56.70 28.01 6.50
C LYS A 170 57.54 27.75 7.74
N LEU A 171 57.76 26.49 8.12
CA LEU A 171 58.63 26.14 9.25
C LEU A 171 60.05 26.70 9.08
N GLU A 172 60.65 26.53 7.90
CA GLU A 172 61.98 27.04 7.58
C GLU A 172 62.05 28.58 7.64
N SER A 173 61.00 29.28 7.19
CA SER A 173 60.92 30.75 7.26
C SER A 173 60.83 31.26 8.71
N GLU A 174 60.27 30.44 9.60
CA GLU A 174 60.12 30.75 11.03
C GLU A 174 61.27 30.18 11.88
N GLY A 175 62.28 29.58 11.25
CA GLY A 175 63.42 28.98 11.96
C GLY A 175 63.06 27.70 12.73
N MET A 176 61.94 27.07 12.42
CA MET A 176 61.48 25.82 13.01
C MET A 176 61.87 24.60 12.17
N SER A 177 61.93 23.43 12.81
CA SER A 177 62.17 22.14 12.16
C SER A 177 61.01 21.18 12.41
N PRO A 178 60.73 20.24 11.50
CA PRO A 178 59.71 19.21 11.72
C PRO A 178 59.99 18.38 12.98
N SER A 179 58.93 17.93 13.64
CA SER A 179 59.04 16.99 14.76
C SER A 179 59.42 15.58 14.27
N GLU A 180 60.01 14.77 15.15
CA GLU A 180 60.28 13.36 14.87
C GLU A 180 58.97 12.59 14.60
N ALA A 181 59.06 11.58 13.74
CA ALA A 181 57.93 10.70 13.45
C ALA A 181 57.54 9.92 14.72
N ALA A 182 56.23 9.76 14.95
CA ALA A 182 55.74 8.95 16.05
C ALA A 182 56.09 7.46 15.85
N ASP A 183 56.23 6.72 16.96
CA ASP A 183 56.47 5.28 16.89
C ASP A 183 55.27 4.53 16.30
N ARG A 184 55.51 3.29 15.85
CA ARG A 184 54.48 2.50 15.15
C ARG A 184 53.25 2.19 16.00
N TYR A 185 53.38 2.04 17.32
CA TYR A 185 52.24 1.78 18.20
C TYR A 185 51.35 3.02 18.31
N VAL A 186 51.96 4.21 18.39
CA VAL A 186 51.23 5.48 18.40
C VAL A 186 50.57 5.74 17.04
N LEU A 187 51.28 5.47 15.94
CA LEU A 187 50.74 5.68 14.59
C LEU A 187 49.49 4.85 14.32
N ILE A 188 49.54 3.52 14.55
CA ILE A 188 48.36 2.68 14.32
C ILE A 188 47.17 3.09 15.19
N ARG A 189 47.42 3.45 16.45
CA ARG A 189 46.35 3.90 17.35
C ARG A 189 45.68 5.16 16.84
N ARG A 190 46.46 6.15 16.38
CA ARG A 190 45.92 7.41 15.85
C ARG A 190 45.08 7.17 14.60
N VAL A 191 45.66 6.51 13.59
CA VAL A 191 45.00 6.33 12.29
C VAL A 191 43.77 5.43 12.38
N ALA A 192 43.79 4.40 13.24
CA ALA A 192 42.61 3.57 13.48
C ALA A 192 41.47 4.38 14.11
N LEU A 193 41.75 5.18 15.15
CA LEU A 193 40.74 6.03 15.80
C LEU A 193 40.20 7.12 14.86
N ASP A 194 41.07 7.72 14.04
CA ASP A 194 40.68 8.76 13.10
C ASP A 194 39.78 8.20 11.99
N LEU A 195 40.14 7.06 11.40
CA LEU A 195 39.41 6.48 10.28
C LEU A 195 38.17 5.70 10.69
N THR A 196 38.25 4.93 11.78
CA THR A 196 37.18 3.98 12.18
C THR A 196 36.49 4.35 13.49
N GLY A 197 37.03 5.31 14.26
CA GLY A 197 36.53 5.62 15.60
C GLY A 197 36.83 4.56 16.66
N LEU A 198 37.50 3.46 16.29
CA LEU A 198 37.78 2.32 17.16
C LEU A 198 39.28 2.16 17.41
N PRO A 199 39.69 1.68 18.60
CA PRO A 199 41.06 1.27 18.82
C PRO A 199 41.42 0.05 17.95
N PRO A 200 42.68 -0.08 17.47
CA PRO A 200 43.09 -1.22 16.67
C PRO A 200 43.10 -2.50 17.51
N THR A 201 42.86 -3.66 16.89
CA THR A 201 43.02 -4.95 17.57
C THR A 201 44.50 -5.29 17.77
N ILE A 202 44.79 -6.21 18.70
CA ILE A 202 46.17 -6.65 18.94
C ILE A 202 46.78 -7.27 17.67
N GLU A 203 45.99 -8.02 16.90
CA GLU A 203 46.43 -8.64 15.65
C GLU A 203 46.79 -7.59 14.60
N GLN A 204 46.02 -6.50 14.49
CA GLN A 204 46.33 -5.38 13.60
C GLN A 204 47.59 -4.64 14.04
N VAL A 205 47.76 -4.43 15.36
CA VAL A 205 48.98 -3.84 15.93
C VAL A 205 50.20 -4.70 15.59
N ASP A 206 50.14 -6.00 15.84
CA ASP A 206 51.25 -6.91 15.57
C ASP A 206 51.55 -7.00 14.07
N ALA A 207 50.52 -7.05 13.21
CA ALA A 207 50.71 -7.06 11.77
C ALA A 207 51.42 -5.78 11.30
N PHE A 208 50.95 -4.61 11.73
CA PHE A 208 51.57 -3.35 11.33
C PHE A 208 52.96 -3.17 11.94
N VAL A 209 53.16 -3.40 13.23
CA VAL A 209 54.46 -3.17 13.89
C VAL A 209 55.55 -4.07 13.30
N ASN A 210 55.21 -5.30 12.92
CA ASN A 210 56.14 -6.25 12.35
C ASN A 210 56.30 -6.16 10.82
N ASP A 211 55.42 -5.44 10.12
CA ASP A 211 55.56 -5.20 8.67
C ASP A 211 56.70 -4.20 8.40
N LYS A 212 57.79 -4.71 7.81
CA LYS A 212 58.99 -3.95 7.44
C LYS A 212 58.99 -3.46 5.99
N SER A 213 57.89 -3.64 5.27
CA SER A 213 57.77 -3.14 3.90
C SER A 213 57.71 -1.61 3.88
N ASP A 214 58.18 -1.02 2.78
CA ASP A 214 58.12 0.43 2.56
C ASP A 214 56.68 0.95 2.40
N LYS A 215 55.68 0.05 2.33
CA LYS A 215 54.25 0.35 2.17
C LYS A 215 53.40 -0.02 3.40
N ALA A 216 54.05 -0.35 4.51
CA ALA A 216 53.35 -0.90 5.67
C ALA A 216 52.26 0.05 6.21
N TYR A 217 52.48 1.36 6.12
CA TYR A 217 51.51 2.36 6.58
C TYR A 217 50.34 2.51 5.61
N GLU A 218 50.61 2.56 4.31
CA GLU A 218 49.60 2.63 3.26
C GLU A 218 48.70 1.39 3.28
N ASN A 219 49.28 0.20 3.41
CA ASN A 219 48.51 -1.05 3.51
C ASN A 219 47.61 -1.06 4.77
N LEU A 220 48.09 -0.51 5.89
CA LEU A 220 47.28 -0.35 7.10
C LEU A 220 46.11 0.62 6.85
N VAL A 221 46.36 1.76 6.21
CA VAL A 221 45.32 2.74 5.87
C VAL A 221 44.28 2.13 4.94
N ASP A 222 44.71 1.46 3.87
CA ASP A 222 43.81 0.79 2.93
C ASP A 222 42.94 -0.25 3.64
N SER A 223 43.52 -1.07 4.51
CA SER A 223 42.78 -2.04 5.32
C SER A 223 41.75 -1.39 6.25
N LEU A 224 42.03 -0.21 6.80
CA LEU A 224 41.10 0.52 7.67
C LEU A 224 39.97 1.16 6.86
N LEU A 225 40.27 1.69 5.67
CA LEU A 225 39.27 2.25 4.74
C LEU A 225 38.33 1.17 4.18
N GLU A 226 38.82 -0.06 4.00
CA GLU A 226 38.01 -1.22 3.59
C GLU A 226 37.12 -1.77 4.73
N SER A 227 37.36 -1.38 5.98
CA SER A 227 36.55 -1.79 7.12
C SER A 227 35.17 -1.15 7.10
N SER A 228 34.11 -1.92 7.42
CA SER A 228 32.76 -1.36 7.55
C SER A 228 32.66 -0.22 8.58
N ALA A 229 33.52 -0.25 9.60
CA ALA A 229 33.60 0.75 10.66
C ALA A 229 34.02 2.14 10.14
N TYR A 230 34.72 2.21 8.99
CA TYR A 230 35.05 3.50 8.36
C TYR A 230 33.77 4.26 7.97
N GLY A 231 32.87 3.63 7.20
CA GLY A 231 31.62 4.23 6.80
C GLY A 231 30.72 4.56 7.99
N GLU A 232 30.69 3.71 9.02
CA GLU A 232 29.95 3.99 10.27
C GLU A 232 30.47 5.25 10.97
N ARG A 233 31.80 5.39 11.11
CA ARG A 233 32.44 6.55 11.73
C ARG A 233 32.17 7.84 10.96
N TRP A 234 32.37 7.82 9.65
CA TRP A 234 32.25 9.01 8.81
C TRP A 234 30.80 9.40 8.54
N ALA A 235 29.87 8.43 8.54
CA ALA A 235 28.45 8.71 8.40
C ALA A 235 27.93 9.60 9.52
N VAL A 236 28.42 9.46 10.77
CA VAL A 236 27.97 10.31 11.90
C VAL A 236 28.09 11.80 11.57
N MET A 237 29.24 12.23 11.05
CA MET A 237 29.47 13.64 10.68
C MET A 237 28.53 14.10 9.56
N TRP A 238 28.27 13.23 8.58
CA TRP A 238 27.36 13.54 7.49
C TRP A 238 25.90 13.59 7.96
N LEU A 239 25.50 12.70 8.84
CA LEU A 239 24.13 12.59 9.35
C LEU A 239 23.74 13.79 10.20
N ASP A 240 24.69 14.36 10.97
CA ASP A 240 24.50 15.62 11.67
C ASP A 240 24.22 16.76 10.67
N LEU A 241 24.98 16.85 9.57
CA LEU A 241 24.78 17.84 8.52
C LEU A 241 23.46 17.62 7.76
N ALA A 242 23.06 16.36 7.55
CA ALA A 242 21.80 15.98 6.94
C ALA A 242 20.60 16.15 7.88
N ARG A 243 20.84 16.46 9.17
CA ARG A 243 19.82 16.61 10.23
C ARG A 243 19.04 15.33 10.46
N TYR A 244 19.71 14.20 10.31
CA TYR A 244 19.12 12.89 10.60
C TYR A 244 18.72 12.82 12.08
N ALA A 245 17.50 12.38 12.34
CA ALA A 245 17.00 12.09 13.67
C ALA A 245 16.05 10.89 13.62
N ASP A 246 16.01 10.12 14.71
CA ASP A 246 15.04 9.04 14.88
C ASP A 246 13.67 9.57 15.38
N SER A 247 13.50 10.89 15.48
CA SER A 247 12.27 11.59 15.84
C SER A 247 11.90 12.67 14.82
N ALA A 248 10.64 13.13 14.83
CA ALA A 248 10.08 14.05 13.85
C ALA A 248 10.31 15.55 14.17
N GLY A 249 10.66 15.89 15.42
CA GLY A 249 10.84 17.26 15.91
C GLY A 249 9.57 17.95 16.41
N TYR A 250 9.65 19.27 16.56
CA TYR A 250 8.61 20.11 17.18
C TYR A 250 8.25 19.67 18.62
N ALA A 251 7.08 20.04 19.16
CA ALA A 251 6.77 19.77 20.57
C ALA A 251 6.22 18.35 20.79
N ASP A 252 5.55 17.75 19.80
CA ASP A 252 5.07 16.35 19.84
C ASP A 252 6.23 15.34 19.70
N ASP A 253 7.25 15.66 18.89
CA ASP A 253 8.48 14.89 18.65
C ASP A 253 8.31 13.35 18.59
N PRO A 254 7.34 12.82 17.81
CA PRO A 254 7.11 11.38 17.73
C PRO A 254 8.29 10.66 17.05
N PRO A 255 8.47 9.35 17.31
CA PRO A 255 9.47 8.55 16.62
C PRO A 255 9.13 8.45 15.12
N ARG A 256 10.16 8.45 14.26
CA ARG A 256 10.04 8.28 12.81
C ARG A 256 10.88 7.11 12.30
N THR A 257 10.51 6.56 11.14
CA THR A 257 11.26 5.45 10.51
C THR A 257 11.98 5.94 9.26
N ILE A 258 13.27 6.24 9.38
CA ILE A 258 14.11 6.75 8.27
C ILE A 258 15.52 6.14 8.25
N TRP A 259 15.78 5.11 9.07
CA TRP A 259 17.09 4.47 9.22
C TRP A 259 17.72 3.95 7.92
N LEU A 260 16.92 3.69 6.88
CA LEU A 260 17.41 3.32 5.56
C LEU A 260 18.27 4.41 4.91
N TYR A 261 18.01 5.68 5.19
CA TYR A 261 18.88 6.78 4.75
C TYR A 261 20.25 6.71 5.43
N ARG A 262 20.30 6.48 6.76
CA ARG A 262 21.55 6.27 7.50
C ARG A 262 22.35 5.11 6.91
N ASP A 263 21.71 3.98 6.68
CA ASP A 263 22.36 2.80 6.12
C ASP A 263 22.84 3.04 4.68
N TRP A 264 22.10 3.83 3.90
CA TRP A 264 22.54 4.26 2.57
C TRP A 264 23.82 5.12 2.65
N VAL A 265 23.89 6.11 3.56
CA VAL A 265 25.08 6.96 3.74
C VAL A 265 26.30 6.10 4.12
N ILE A 266 26.15 5.18 5.08
CA ILE A 266 27.22 4.25 5.50
C ILE A 266 27.71 3.43 4.30
N LYS A 267 26.78 2.86 3.52
CA LYS A 267 27.12 2.06 2.32
C LYS A 267 27.80 2.90 1.25
N ALA A 268 27.35 4.13 1.01
CA ALA A 268 27.93 5.03 0.01
C ALA A 268 29.38 5.38 0.37
N LEU A 269 29.67 5.66 1.64
CA LEU A 269 31.02 5.92 2.14
C LEU A 269 31.92 4.68 2.02
N ASN A 270 31.44 3.50 2.44
CA ASN A 270 32.20 2.25 2.35
C ASN A 270 32.45 1.80 0.90
N LYS A 271 31.53 2.09 -0.02
CA LYS A 271 31.72 1.85 -1.47
C LYS A 271 32.64 2.90 -2.13
N ASN A 272 33.07 3.92 -1.38
CA ASN A 272 33.80 5.08 -1.91
C ASN A 272 33.09 5.72 -3.11
N LEU A 273 31.78 5.97 -2.96
CA LEU A 273 30.97 6.57 -4.02
C LEU A 273 31.56 7.93 -4.43
N PRO A 274 31.78 8.19 -5.73
CA PRO A 274 32.26 9.49 -6.20
C PRO A 274 31.38 10.64 -5.68
N PHE A 275 32.02 11.73 -5.22
CA PHE A 275 31.33 12.81 -4.53
C PHE A 275 30.26 13.51 -5.39
N ASP A 276 30.49 13.59 -6.70
CA ASP A 276 29.51 14.07 -7.68
C ASP A 276 28.26 13.18 -7.68
N GLN A 277 28.43 11.86 -7.69
CA GLN A 277 27.31 10.92 -7.67
C GLN A 277 26.60 10.91 -6.31
N PHE A 278 27.36 10.96 -5.21
CA PHE A 278 26.83 11.11 -3.84
C PHE A 278 26.01 12.39 -3.67
N THR A 279 26.41 13.47 -4.35
CA THR A 279 25.67 14.73 -4.38
C THR A 279 24.39 14.61 -5.20
N ILE A 280 24.48 14.10 -6.43
CA ILE A 280 23.32 13.97 -7.33
C ILE A 280 22.24 13.08 -6.73
N ASP A 281 22.61 11.92 -6.16
CA ASP A 281 21.62 10.98 -5.64
C ASP A 281 20.88 11.53 -4.41
N GLN A 282 21.51 12.38 -3.60
CA GLN A 282 20.85 13.01 -2.44
C GLN A 282 19.99 14.23 -2.80
N LEU A 283 20.40 15.02 -3.78
CA LEU A 283 19.69 16.24 -4.16
C LEU A 283 18.57 15.98 -5.19
N ALA A 284 18.72 14.96 -6.02
CA ALA A 284 17.85 14.73 -7.18
C ALA A 284 17.80 13.24 -7.60
N GLY A 285 18.00 12.30 -6.68
CA GLY A 285 17.98 10.88 -6.98
C GLY A 285 16.62 10.39 -7.49
N ASP A 286 15.53 10.96 -6.97
CA ASP A 286 14.14 10.74 -7.40
C ASP A 286 13.79 11.34 -8.77
N LEU A 287 14.52 12.38 -9.20
CA LEU A 287 14.34 13.04 -10.49
C LEU A 287 15.09 12.35 -11.65
N ARG A 288 15.83 11.27 -11.38
CA ARG A 288 16.51 10.50 -12.43
C ARG A 288 15.51 9.71 -13.27
N GLU A 289 15.89 9.43 -14.52
CA GLU A 289 15.12 8.52 -15.36
C GLU A 289 15.19 7.09 -14.77
N ASN A 290 14.04 6.53 -14.38
CA ASN A 290 13.90 5.22 -13.74
C ASN A 290 14.81 5.05 -12.51
N PRO A 291 14.56 5.82 -11.42
CA PRO A 291 15.44 5.85 -10.27
C PRO A 291 15.49 4.47 -9.58
N THR A 292 16.69 4.07 -9.18
CA THR A 292 16.87 2.86 -8.36
C THR A 292 16.36 3.09 -6.94
N GLU A 293 16.09 2.00 -6.22
CA GLU A 293 15.68 2.08 -4.80
C GLU A 293 16.73 2.81 -3.94
N GLU A 294 18.05 2.58 -4.19
CA GLU A 294 19.14 3.30 -3.50
C GLU A 294 19.09 4.82 -3.77
N GLN A 295 18.73 5.25 -4.98
CA GLN A 295 18.63 6.68 -5.33
C GLN A 295 17.40 7.35 -4.72
N LEU A 296 16.28 6.64 -4.64
CA LEU A 296 15.11 7.10 -3.91
C LEU A 296 15.41 7.24 -2.41
N MET A 297 16.10 6.25 -1.83
CA MET A 297 16.54 6.31 -0.42
C MET A 297 17.51 7.48 -0.18
N ALA A 298 18.45 7.74 -1.08
CA ALA A 298 19.40 8.85 -0.98
C ALA A 298 18.70 10.21 -0.91
N THR A 299 17.63 10.39 -1.69
CA THR A 299 16.86 11.65 -1.74
C THR A 299 16.16 11.99 -0.41
N ALA A 300 16.09 11.03 0.52
CA ALA A 300 15.60 11.28 1.87
C ALA A 300 16.40 12.35 2.64
N PHE A 301 17.56 12.79 2.15
CA PHE A 301 18.21 14.03 2.61
C PHE A 301 17.23 15.21 2.74
N HIS A 302 16.36 15.42 1.74
CA HIS A 302 15.34 16.48 1.75
C HIS A 302 14.09 16.14 2.57
N ARG A 303 14.00 14.93 3.12
CA ARG A 303 12.94 14.45 4.02
C ARG A 303 13.36 14.49 5.49
N ASN A 304 14.62 14.79 5.81
CA ASN A 304 15.09 15.02 7.18
C ASN A 304 14.63 16.38 7.76
N THR A 305 13.95 17.22 6.99
CA THR A 305 13.18 18.35 7.52
C THR A 305 12.21 17.87 8.60
N LEU A 306 12.04 18.68 9.64
CA LEU A 306 11.11 18.36 10.74
C LEU A 306 9.68 18.25 10.23
N THR A 307 8.92 17.31 10.77
CA THR A 307 7.50 17.10 10.44
C THR A 307 6.65 17.63 11.57
N ASN A 308 5.64 18.44 11.23
CA ASN A 308 4.68 18.90 12.21
C ASN A 308 3.45 17.97 12.21
N SER A 309 3.11 17.45 13.39
CA SER A 309 1.94 16.58 13.65
C SER A 309 0.93 17.23 14.61
N GLU A 310 1.20 18.47 15.05
CA GLU A 310 0.38 19.21 16.01
C GLU A 310 -0.83 19.82 15.33
N GLY A 311 -2.02 19.31 15.65
CA GLY A 311 -3.26 19.81 15.05
C GLY A 311 -3.46 21.31 15.29
N GLY A 312 -3.76 22.05 14.21
CA GLY A 312 -4.07 23.47 14.26
C GLY A 312 -3.03 24.37 13.60
N THR A 313 -2.01 23.81 12.94
CA THR A 313 -1.09 24.61 12.12
C THR A 313 -1.62 24.81 10.70
N ASN A 314 -1.15 25.84 10.01
CA ASN A 314 -1.54 26.13 8.64
C ASN A 314 -0.63 25.38 7.68
N ASP A 315 -1.20 24.52 6.82
CA ASP A 315 -0.44 23.70 5.87
C ASP A 315 0.50 24.54 4.99
N GLU A 316 0.05 25.71 4.50
CA GLU A 316 0.88 26.58 3.67
C GLU A 316 2.02 27.24 4.46
N GLU A 317 1.80 27.52 5.75
CA GLU A 317 2.86 28.00 6.64
C GLU A 317 3.92 26.91 6.84
N PHE A 318 3.49 25.69 7.18
CA PHE A 318 4.40 24.57 7.39
C PHE A 318 5.17 24.22 6.11
N ARG A 319 4.50 24.16 4.95
CA ARG A 319 5.12 23.94 3.65
C ARG A 319 6.22 24.97 3.37
N ASN A 320 5.96 26.25 3.67
CA ASN A 320 6.94 27.31 3.48
C ASN A 320 8.16 27.13 4.40
N VAL A 321 7.94 26.82 5.68
CA VAL A 321 9.01 26.54 6.66
C VAL A 321 9.86 25.36 6.21
N ALA A 322 9.24 24.29 5.70
CA ALA A 322 9.95 23.12 5.19
C ALA A 322 10.87 23.47 4.00
N ILE A 323 10.41 24.30 3.07
CA ILE A 323 11.21 24.76 1.94
C ILE A 323 12.36 25.67 2.39
N VAL A 324 12.10 26.62 3.29
CA VAL A 324 13.13 27.48 3.89
C VAL A 324 14.24 26.63 4.49
N ASP A 325 13.86 25.60 5.24
CA ASP A 325 14.80 24.68 5.87
C ASP A 325 15.61 23.87 4.83
N ARG A 326 15.00 23.40 3.74
CA ARG A 326 15.72 22.74 2.63
C ARG A 326 16.74 23.65 1.96
N VAL A 327 16.37 24.90 1.65
CA VAL A 327 17.26 25.90 1.04
C VAL A 327 18.47 26.14 1.96
N ASN A 328 18.18 26.40 3.23
CA ASN A 328 19.19 26.73 4.23
C ASN A 328 20.17 25.58 4.45
N THR A 329 19.65 24.36 4.59
CA THR A 329 20.46 23.16 4.80
C THR A 329 21.31 22.87 3.57
N THR A 330 20.74 22.94 2.36
CA THR A 330 21.48 22.62 1.13
C THR A 330 22.65 23.56 0.92
N MET A 331 22.44 24.87 1.08
CA MET A 331 23.55 25.85 0.97
C MET A 331 24.61 25.62 2.05
N GLN A 332 24.19 25.34 3.28
CA GLN A 332 25.12 25.12 4.38
C GLN A 332 25.98 23.85 4.16
N VAL A 333 25.37 22.75 3.69
CA VAL A 333 26.04 21.45 3.56
C VAL A 333 26.95 21.40 2.34
N TRP A 334 26.50 21.84 1.16
CA TRP A 334 27.31 21.72 -0.06
C TRP A 334 28.21 22.92 -0.34
N MET A 335 27.77 24.13 -0.01
CA MET A 335 28.55 25.33 -0.28
C MET A 335 29.40 25.76 0.91
N GLY A 336 29.16 25.21 2.11
CA GLY A 336 29.81 25.66 3.34
C GLY A 336 29.43 27.10 3.72
N THR A 337 28.32 27.62 3.18
CA THR A 337 27.91 29.01 3.33
C THR A 337 26.51 29.09 3.95
N THR A 338 26.37 29.86 5.03
CA THR A 338 25.06 30.11 5.65
C THR A 338 24.29 31.14 4.84
N ILE A 339 23.21 30.74 4.16
CA ILE A 339 22.39 31.67 3.37
C ILE A 339 21.24 32.31 4.18
N ARG A 340 20.98 31.87 5.42
CA ARG A 340 19.75 32.17 6.18
C ARG A 340 19.41 33.66 6.31
N CYS A 341 20.40 34.55 6.48
CA CYS A 341 20.13 35.99 6.56
C CYS A 341 19.48 36.54 5.29
N ALA A 342 19.82 35.96 4.14
CA ALA A 342 19.28 36.32 2.83
C ALA A 342 17.75 36.16 2.73
N GLN A 343 17.13 35.38 3.64
CA GLN A 343 15.69 35.18 3.71
C GLN A 343 14.94 36.51 3.91
N CYS A 344 15.43 37.38 4.79
CA CYS A 344 14.74 38.62 5.18
C CYS A 344 15.33 39.88 4.54
N HIS A 345 16.63 39.88 4.22
CA HIS A 345 17.36 41.00 3.61
C HIS A 345 18.61 40.47 2.91
N ASN A 346 19.33 41.26 2.11
CA ASN A 346 20.60 40.81 1.52
C ASN A 346 21.60 40.35 2.59
N HIS A 347 22.37 39.29 2.32
CA HIS A 347 23.30 38.73 3.31
C HIS A 347 24.29 39.78 3.81
N LYS A 348 24.54 39.78 5.13
CA LYS A 348 25.29 40.83 5.82
C LYS A 348 26.78 40.87 5.45
N TYR A 349 27.34 39.72 5.09
CA TYR A 349 28.79 39.56 4.87
C TYR A 349 29.15 38.95 3.51
N ASP A 350 28.22 38.21 2.92
CA ASP A 350 28.46 37.45 1.69
C ASP A 350 27.71 38.12 0.54
N PRO A 351 28.20 37.98 -0.70
CA PRO A 351 27.58 38.58 -1.88
C PRO A 351 26.34 37.79 -2.33
N LEU A 352 25.38 37.57 -1.42
CA LEU A 352 24.13 36.85 -1.67
C LEU A 352 22.97 37.80 -1.43
N SER A 353 22.21 38.10 -2.48
CA SER A 353 21.02 38.93 -2.40
C SER A 353 19.81 38.14 -1.91
N GLN A 354 18.83 38.84 -1.34
CA GLN A 354 17.53 38.25 -1.02
C GLN A 354 16.84 37.71 -2.29
N LYS A 355 17.05 38.36 -3.43
CA LYS A 355 16.49 37.89 -4.70
C LYS A 355 17.01 36.50 -5.05
N GLU A 356 18.33 36.29 -4.97
CA GLU A 356 18.96 34.99 -5.25
C GLU A 356 18.51 33.91 -4.25
N TYR A 357 18.27 34.28 -2.99
CA TYR A 357 17.68 33.36 -2.00
C TYR A 357 16.31 32.85 -2.46
N PHE A 358 15.43 33.73 -2.93
CA PHE A 358 14.10 33.32 -3.40
C PHE A 358 14.12 32.66 -4.79
N GLU A 359 15.13 32.94 -5.62
CA GLU A 359 15.39 32.16 -6.85
C GLU A 359 15.79 30.71 -6.50
N LEU A 360 16.64 30.51 -5.48
CA LEU A 360 16.97 29.17 -4.97
C LEU A 360 15.77 28.50 -4.30
N PHE A 361 15.00 29.25 -3.51
CA PHE A 361 13.73 28.77 -2.92
C PHE A 361 12.79 28.21 -3.99
N ALA A 362 12.70 28.86 -5.15
CA ALA A 362 11.81 28.43 -6.23
C ALA A 362 12.13 27.00 -6.74
N PHE A 363 13.40 26.57 -6.72
CA PHE A 363 13.78 25.20 -7.10
C PHE A 363 13.18 24.14 -6.16
N PHE A 364 13.19 24.41 -4.85
CA PHE A 364 12.68 23.50 -3.83
C PHE A 364 11.17 23.65 -3.57
N ASN A 365 10.55 24.71 -4.10
CA ASN A 365 9.13 25.00 -3.96
C ASN A 365 8.25 24.18 -4.94
N SER A 366 8.48 22.87 -4.97
CA SER A 366 7.75 21.89 -5.78
C SER A 366 7.18 20.73 -4.95
N THR A 367 7.25 20.85 -3.62
CA THR A 367 6.82 19.82 -2.66
C THR A 367 5.43 20.12 -2.08
N GLU A 368 4.75 19.08 -1.64
CA GLU A 368 3.42 19.12 -1.00
C GLU A 368 3.52 18.75 0.49
N ASP A 369 4.49 19.36 1.21
CA ASP A 369 4.60 19.19 2.65
C ASP A 369 3.36 19.79 3.34
N ALA A 370 2.79 19.06 4.28
CA ALA A 370 1.57 19.43 4.99
C ALA A 370 1.63 18.91 6.44
N ASP A 371 0.83 19.49 7.32
CA ASP A 371 0.68 19.06 8.71
C ASP A 371 -0.08 17.72 8.73
N ARG A 372 0.69 16.63 8.78
CA ARG A 372 0.18 15.26 8.79
C ARG A 372 0.67 14.57 10.06
N ARG A 373 -0.21 13.76 10.64
CA ARG A 373 0.16 12.86 11.75
C ARG A 373 0.96 11.63 11.30
N ASP A 374 1.54 11.68 10.11
CA ASP A 374 2.36 10.63 9.54
C ASP A 374 3.44 11.21 8.61
N GLU A 375 4.31 10.32 8.13
CA GLU A 375 5.38 10.66 7.19
C GLU A 375 4.99 10.35 5.73
N SER A 376 3.69 10.27 5.40
CA SER A 376 3.27 9.85 4.07
C SER A 376 3.63 10.89 2.99
N PRO A 377 4.04 10.47 1.77
CA PRO A 377 4.13 9.09 1.31
C PRO A 377 5.37 8.35 1.81
N LEU A 378 5.24 7.02 1.98
CA LEU A 378 6.33 6.14 2.42
C LEU A 378 6.91 5.33 1.26
N LEU A 379 8.23 5.16 1.24
CA LEU A 379 8.90 4.22 0.34
C LEU A 379 8.92 2.83 0.99
N THR A 380 8.25 1.86 0.36
CA THR A 380 8.32 0.46 0.81
C THR A 380 9.55 -0.21 0.21
N VAL A 381 10.50 -0.59 1.06
CA VAL A 381 11.73 -1.28 0.66
C VAL A 381 11.68 -2.73 1.15
N MET A 382 12.02 -3.67 0.27
CA MET A 382 12.15 -5.08 0.64
C MET A 382 13.61 -5.44 0.92
N THR A 383 13.84 -6.16 2.01
CA THR A 383 15.16 -6.73 2.29
C THR A 383 15.54 -7.75 1.21
N ASP A 384 16.83 -8.03 1.06
CA ASP A 384 17.30 -9.03 0.10
C ASP A 384 16.72 -10.42 0.38
N GLU A 385 16.50 -10.76 1.66
CA GLU A 385 15.81 -11.99 2.05
C GLU A 385 14.35 -12.00 1.58
N MET A 386 13.63 -10.88 1.74
CA MET A 386 12.25 -10.75 1.27
C MET A 386 12.18 -10.80 -0.27
N LYS A 387 13.12 -10.15 -0.96
CA LYS A 387 13.23 -10.18 -2.44
C LYS A 387 13.47 -11.61 -2.92
N LYS A 388 14.39 -12.35 -2.28
CA LYS A 388 14.65 -13.76 -2.58
C LYS A 388 13.42 -14.63 -2.32
N LYS A 389 12.80 -14.50 -1.14
CA LYS A 389 11.60 -15.26 -0.78
C LYS A 389 10.45 -15.00 -1.75
N ARG A 390 10.26 -13.76 -2.20
CA ARG A 390 9.29 -13.41 -3.25
C ARG A 390 9.61 -14.14 -4.54
N ALA A 391 10.85 -14.08 -5.02
CA ALA A 391 11.24 -14.76 -6.25
C ALA A 391 11.03 -16.29 -6.16
N ASP A 392 11.34 -16.89 -5.00
CA ASP A 392 11.12 -18.31 -4.75
C ASP A 392 9.61 -18.66 -4.78
N ILE A 393 8.76 -17.82 -4.17
CA ILE A 393 7.30 -17.98 -4.20
C ILE A 393 6.76 -17.80 -5.62
N GLU A 394 7.21 -16.80 -6.37
CA GLU A 394 6.80 -16.57 -7.75
C GLU A 394 7.18 -17.74 -8.67
N LEU A 395 8.34 -18.35 -8.44
CA LEU A 395 8.75 -19.57 -9.12
C LEU A 395 7.85 -20.74 -8.76
N ALA A 396 7.56 -20.94 -7.47
CA ALA A 396 6.66 -22.00 -7.00
C ALA A 396 5.23 -21.82 -7.54
N ILE A 397 4.73 -20.58 -7.63
CA ILE A 397 3.45 -20.27 -8.26
C ILE A 397 3.47 -20.70 -9.72
N LYS A 398 4.49 -20.31 -10.50
CA LYS A 398 4.61 -20.72 -11.91
C LYS A 398 4.67 -22.23 -12.07
N GLU A 399 5.37 -22.94 -11.20
CA GLU A 399 5.46 -24.41 -11.24
C GLU A 399 4.09 -25.05 -10.96
N VAL A 400 3.37 -24.57 -9.95
CA VAL A 400 2.03 -25.06 -9.63
C VAL A 400 1.03 -24.70 -10.74
N GLU A 401 1.08 -23.48 -11.28
CA GLU A 401 0.25 -23.07 -12.42
C GLU A 401 0.50 -23.94 -13.64
N ALA A 402 1.76 -24.28 -13.95
CA ALA A 402 2.10 -25.19 -15.04
C ALA A 402 1.54 -26.60 -14.84
N GLN A 403 1.40 -27.07 -13.59
CA GLN A 403 0.77 -28.35 -13.25
C GLN A 403 -0.77 -28.27 -13.28
N LEU A 404 -1.34 -27.08 -13.10
CA LEU A 404 -2.78 -26.83 -13.11
C LEU A 404 -3.34 -26.61 -14.52
N VAL A 405 -2.51 -26.43 -15.55
CA VAL A 405 -2.97 -26.46 -16.93
C VAL A 405 -3.32 -27.91 -17.27
N PRO A 406 -4.62 -28.28 -17.38
CA PRO A 406 -4.98 -29.63 -17.79
C PRO A 406 -4.35 -29.91 -19.15
N SER A 407 -3.80 -31.11 -19.32
CA SER A 407 -3.26 -31.47 -20.63
C SER A 407 -4.37 -31.35 -21.68
N ASN A 408 -4.01 -31.03 -22.92
CA ASN A 408 -4.99 -31.03 -24.01
C ASN A 408 -5.72 -32.37 -24.12
N GLU A 409 -5.08 -33.46 -23.68
CA GLU A 409 -5.66 -34.80 -23.61
C GLU A 409 -6.73 -34.91 -22.51
N ASP A 410 -6.49 -34.38 -21.31
CA ASP A 410 -7.49 -34.34 -20.22
C ASP A 410 -8.71 -33.49 -20.59
N VAL A 411 -8.48 -32.35 -21.24
CA VAL A 411 -9.55 -31.49 -21.76
C VAL A 411 -10.34 -32.22 -22.83
N GLN A 412 -9.66 -32.91 -23.74
CA GLN A 412 -10.30 -33.67 -24.82
C GLN A 412 -11.12 -34.84 -24.27
N LEU A 413 -10.61 -35.58 -23.29
CA LEU A 413 -11.33 -36.67 -22.63
C LEU A 413 -12.61 -36.18 -21.93
N LYS A 414 -12.54 -35.07 -21.21
CA LYS A 414 -13.72 -34.45 -20.57
C LYS A 414 -14.72 -33.94 -21.60
N LEU A 415 -14.23 -33.34 -22.69
CA LEU A 415 -15.08 -32.87 -23.79
C LEU A 415 -15.80 -34.02 -24.50
N ASP A 416 -15.13 -35.13 -24.74
CA ASP A 416 -15.73 -36.29 -25.41
C ASP A 416 -16.71 -37.05 -24.50
N ALA A 417 -16.42 -37.11 -23.19
CA ALA A 417 -17.39 -37.57 -22.20
C ALA A 417 -18.65 -36.69 -22.17
N TRP A 418 -18.47 -35.37 -22.18
CA TRP A 418 -19.58 -34.41 -22.24
C TRP A 418 -20.39 -34.56 -23.53
N LYS A 419 -19.74 -34.67 -24.71
CA LYS A 419 -20.42 -34.89 -26.00
C LYS A 419 -21.26 -36.16 -26.00
N THR A 420 -20.77 -37.23 -25.37
CA THR A 420 -21.50 -38.50 -25.27
C THR A 420 -22.77 -38.36 -24.41
N ILE A 421 -22.71 -37.56 -23.34
CA ILE A 421 -23.88 -37.25 -22.51
C ILE A 421 -24.85 -36.33 -23.28
N ALA A 422 -24.33 -35.32 -23.97
CA ALA A 422 -25.13 -34.35 -24.73
C ALA A 422 -25.80 -34.97 -25.97
N ALA A 423 -25.22 -36.03 -26.55
CA ALA A 423 -25.78 -36.74 -27.71
C ALA A 423 -26.84 -37.79 -27.36
N ARG A 424 -27.24 -37.91 -26.08
CA ARG A 424 -28.29 -38.85 -25.68
C ARG A 424 -29.64 -38.38 -26.21
N ASP A 425 -30.29 -39.24 -26.99
CA ASP A 425 -31.67 -39.04 -27.43
C ASP A 425 -32.61 -39.25 -26.23
N LEU A 426 -33.31 -38.19 -25.81
CA LEU A 426 -34.28 -38.24 -24.72
C LEU A 426 -35.64 -38.61 -25.30
N SER A 427 -36.11 -39.83 -25.02
CA SER A 427 -37.43 -40.29 -25.45
C SER A 427 -38.53 -39.68 -24.58
N TRP A 428 -39.16 -38.60 -25.05
CA TRP A 428 -40.34 -38.01 -24.41
C TRP A 428 -41.60 -38.74 -24.85
N LYS A 429 -42.52 -38.99 -23.92
CA LYS A 429 -43.84 -39.58 -24.17
C LYS A 429 -44.92 -38.59 -23.73
N SER A 430 -45.74 -38.11 -24.67
CA SER A 430 -46.91 -37.30 -24.35
C SER A 430 -47.95 -38.14 -23.62
N VAL A 431 -48.58 -37.56 -22.60
CA VAL A 431 -49.53 -38.23 -21.72
C VAL A 431 -50.82 -37.43 -21.72
N ARG A 432 -51.94 -38.09 -21.97
CA ARG A 432 -53.26 -37.50 -21.82
C ARG A 432 -53.65 -37.48 -20.34
N PRO A 433 -53.99 -36.31 -19.76
CA PRO A 433 -54.45 -36.26 -18.38
C PRO A 433 -55.73 -37.07 -18.17
N ALA A 434 -55.78 -37.80 -17.05
CA ALA A 434 -56.96 -38.53 -16.61
C ALA A 434 -58.03 -37.58 -16.07
N ASP A 435 -57.62 -36.53 -15.35
CA ASP A 435 -58.50 -35.50 -14.80
C ASP A 435 -57.77 -34.17 -14.69
N VAL A 436 -58.49 -33.06 -14.86
CA VAL A 436 -57.97 -31.69 -14.68
C VAL A 436 -59.00 -30.86 -13.92
N LYS A 437 -58.56 -30.24 -12.83
CA LYS A 437 -59.40 -29.41 -11.95
C LYS A 437 -58.79 -28.04 -11.72
N SER A 438 -59.64 -27.05 -11.48
CA SER A 438 -59.28 -25.68 -11.07
C SER A 438 -59.85 -25.41 -9.68
N ALA A 439 -59.08 -24.69 -8.86
CA ALA A 439 -59.58 -24.15 -7.60
C ALA A 439 -60.40 -22.86 -7.81
N GLY A 440 -60.14 -22.12 -8.90
CA GLY A 440 -60.79 -20.88 -9.33
C GLY A 440 -61.97 -21.07 -10.30
N ASN A 441 -62.52 -22.29 -10.41
CA ASN A 441 -63.66 -22.66 -11.28
C ASN A 441 -63.43 -22.50 -12.80
N ALA A 442 -62.17 -22.48 -13.26
CA ALA A 442 -61.88 -22.56 -14.69
C ALA A 442 -62.36 -23.91 -15.29
N THR A 443 -62.72 -23.89 -16.57
CA THR A 443 -63.18 -25.09 -17.31
C THR A 443 -62.14 -25.55 -18.31
N PHE A 444 -62.07 -26.86 -18.56
CA PHE A 444 -61.02 -27.46 -19.38
C PHE A 444 -61.59 -28.24 -20.57
N THR A 445 -60.92 -28.14 -21.72
CA THR A 445 -61.11 -29.06 -22.84
C THR A 445 -59.82 -29.84 -23.04
N ILE A 446 -59.87 -31.17 -22.87
CA ILE A 446 -58.71 -32.06 -23.07
C ILE A 446 -58.79 -32.65 -24.48
N ALA A 447 -57.85 -32.28 -25.35
CA ALA A 447 -57.73 -32.77 -26.72
C ALA A 447 -57.24 -34.23 -26.78
N GLU A 448 -57.31 -34.85 -27.97
CA GLU A 448 -56.90 -36.25 -28.15
C GLU A 448 -55.40 -36.48 -27.94
N ASP A 449 -54.58 -35.50 -28.29
CA ASP A 449 -53.13 -35.49 -28.10
C ASP A 449 -52.69 -35.19 -26.66
N GLY A 450 -53.64 -34.94 -25.77
CA GLY A 450 -53.40 -34.61 -24.36
C GLY A 450 -53.24 -33.12 -24.08
N ALA A 451 -53.31 -32.24 -25.09
CA ALA A 451 -53.29 -30.79 -24.87
C ALA A 451 -54.52 -30.35 -24.07
N VAL A 452 -54.32 -29.48 -23.08
CA VAL A 452 -55.39 -28.98 -22.20
C VAL A 452 -55.63 -27.51 -22.49
N LEU A 453 -56.80 -27.18 -23.04
CA LEU A 453 -57.21 -25.80 -23.26
C LEU A 453 -58.04 -25.31 -22.06
N VAL A 454 -57.54 -24.29 -21.37
CA VAL A 454 -58.22 -23.65 -20.24
C VAL A 454 -59.17 -22.56 -20.75
N SER A 455 -60.37 -22.51 -20.18
CA SER A 455 -61.47 -21.61 -20.54
C SER A 455 -62.35 -21.30 -19.33
N GLY A 456 -63.49 -20.62 -19.50
CA GLY A 456 -64.45 -20.39 -18.41
C GLY A 456 -64.07 -19.22 -17.49
N GLU A 457 -64.30 -19.34 -16.19
CA GLU A 457 -63.99 -18.30 -15.21
C GLU A 457 -62.47 -18.02 -15.16
N SER A 458 -62.08 -16.75 -15.02
CA SER A 458 -60.68 -16.32 -14.96
C SER A 458 -60.46 -15.58 -13.66
N SER A 459 -59.78 -16.20 -12.71
CA SER A 459 -59.42 -15.58 -11.44
C SER A 459 -58.02 -14.98 -11.51
N ASP A 460 -57.74 -14.03 -10.60
CA ASP A 460 -56.43 -13.41 -10.44
C ASP A 460 -55.35 -14.39 -9.96
N LYS A 461 -55.78 -15.48 -9.33
CA LYS A 461 -54.96 -16.60 -8.86
C LYS A 461 -55.75 -17.88 -9.08
N ASP A 462 -55.08 -18.92 -9.56
CA ASP A 462 -55.67 -20.26 -9.68
C ASP A 462 -54.62 -21.33 -9.43
N SER A 463 -55.09 -22.51 -9.02
CA SER A 463 -54.28 -23.71 -8.86
C SER A 463 -54.92 -24.82 -9.67
N TYR A 464 -54.23 -25.26 -10.71
CA TYR A 464 -54.67 -26.36 -11.56
C TYR A 464 -54.10 -27.68 -11.05
N THR A 465 -54.97 -28.67 -10.86
CA THR A 465 -54.57 -30.03 -10.53
C THR A 465 -54.73 -30.91 -11.76
N VAL A 466 -53.66 -31.58 -12.17
CA VAL A 466 -53.62 -32.47 -13.35
C VAL A 466 -53.25 -33.87 -12.87
N ASP A 467 -54.19 -34.80 -12.99
CA ASP A 467 -53.95 -36.21 -12.65
C ASP A 467 -53.52 -36.98 -13.90
N LEU A 468 -52.41 -37.70 -13.81
CA LEU A 468 -51.81 -38.51 -14.87
C LEU A 468 -51.79 -39.98 -14.44
N ASP A 469 -52.37 -40.84 -15.29
CA ASP A 469 -52.22 -42.29 -15.20
C ASP A 469 -51.18 -42.73 -16.24
N LEU A 470 -50.05 -43.26 -15.79
CA LEU A 470 -48.92 -43.69 -16.61
C LEU A 470 -48.80 -45.21 -16.60
N ASP A 471 -48.40 -45.78 -17.74
CA ASP A 471 -48.03 -47.21 -17.83
C ASP A 471 -46.86 -47.54 -16.89
N ALA A 472 -46.64 -48.82 -16.61
CA ALA A 472 -45.50 -49.28 -15.83
C ALA A 472 -44.17 -48.86 -16.49
N GLY A 473 -43.25 -48.35 -15.67
CA GLY A 473 -41.99 -47.76 -16.10
C GLY A 473 -41.51 -46.67 -15.14
N GLY A 474 -40.19 -46.47 -15.07
CA GLY A 474 -39.60 -45.36 -14.33
C GLY A 474 -39.46 -44.12 -15.21
N ILE A 475 -39.86 -42.96 -14.71
CA ILE A 475 -39.61 -41.66 -15.36
C ILE A 475 -38.56 -40.87 -14.57
N THR A 476 -37.74 -40.08 -15.27
CA THR A 476 -36.67 -39.27 -14.67
C THR A 476 -36.94 -37.77 -14.73
N GLY A 477 -38.06 -37.36 -15.32
CA GLY A 477 -38.42 -35.95 -15.44
C GLY A 477 -39.76 -35.74 -16.12
N LEU A 478 -40.15 -34.48 -16.20
CA LEU A 478 -41.37 -33.99 -16.85
C LEU A 478 -41.00 -32.89 -17.84
N GLN A 479 -41.78 -32.80 -18.91
CA GLN A 479 -41.77 -31.67 -19.82
C GLN A 479 -43.15 -31.03 -19.80
N ILE A 480 -43.18 -29.71 -19.60
CA ILE A 480 -44.40 -28.90 -19.66
C ILE A 480 -44.28 -27.99 -20.86
N GLU A 481 -45.24 -28.09 -21.78
CA GLU A 481 -45.32 -27.22 -22.95
C GLU A 481 -46.44 -26.20 -22.78
N ALA A 482 -46.07 -24.91 -22.80
CA ALA A 482 -47.00 -23.79 -22.87
C ALA A 482 -47.33 -23.55 -24.35
N LEU A 483 -48.44 -24.12 -24.82
CA LEU A 483 -48.82 -24.16 -26.25
C LEU A 483 -49.55 -22.89 -26.71
N ALA A 484 -49.21 -22.41 -27.90
CA ALA A 484 -49.96 -21.35 -28.59
C ALA A 484 -51.24 -21.93 -29.23
N HIS A 485 -52.33 -21.15 -29.22
CA HIS A 485 -53.59 -21.57 -29.83
C HIS A 485 -54.36 -20.35 -30.37
N ASP A 486 -54.91 -20.45 -31.59
CA ASP A 486 -55.54 -19.31 -32.29
C ASP A 486 -56.79 -18.75 -31.57
N SER A 487 -57.39 -19.51 -30.65
CA SER A 487 -58.54 -19.05 -29.86
C SER A 487 -58.14 -18.23 -28.62
N LEU A 488 -56.85 -18.17 -28.27
CA LEU A 488 -56.35 -17.41 -27.12
C LEU A 488 -55.99 -15.98 -27.56
N GLU A 489 -56.08 -15.01 -26.66
CA GLU A 489 -55.65 -13.65 -26.95
C GLU A 489 -54.16 -13.62 -27.31
N SER A 490 -53.79 -12.83 -28.32
CA SER A 490 -52.43 -12.79 -28.87
C SER A 490 -51.87 -14.18 -29.29
N LYS A 491 -52.75 -15.18 -29.46
CA LYS A 491 -52.44 -16.60 -29.73
C LYS A 491 -51.80 -17.36 -28.57
N GLY A 492 -51.90 -16.87 -27.34
CA GLY A 492 -51.39 -17.55 -26.13
C GLY A 492 -49.87 -17.43 -25.94
N PRO A 493 -49.24 -18.30 -25.13
CA PRO A 493 -49.81 -19.50 -24.52
C PRO A 493 -50.67 -19.30 -23.25
N GLY A 494 -50.73 -18.10 -22.66
CA GLY A 494 -51.68 -17.78 -21.58
C GLY A 494 -53.04 -17.28 -22.11
N ARG A 495 -54.11 -17.25 -21.30
CA ARG A 495 -55.45 -16.89 -21.82
C ARG A 495 -55.53 -15.44 -22.28
N ILE A 496 -54.71 -14.56 -21.70
CA ILE A 496 -54.53 -13.17 -22.17
C ILE A 496 -53.13 -12.89 -22.75
N GLY A 497 -52.51 -13.91 -23.34
CA GLY A 497 -51.23 -13.83 -24.05
C GLY A 497 -50.05 -14.39 -23.27
N ASN A 498 -49.75 -13.87 -22.08
CA ASN A 498 -48.60 -14.35 -21.29
C ASN A 498 -48.96 -15.52 -20.38
N PHE A 499 -48.14 -16.58 -20.37
CA PHE A 499 -48.23 -17.71 -19.44
C PHE A 499 -47.28 -17.48 -18.26
N VAL A 500 -47.79 -17.63 -17.04
CA VAL A 500 -47.00 -17.55 -15.80
C VAL A 500 -47.33 -18.75 -14.92
N LEU A 501 -46.30 -19.48 -14.51
CA LEU A 501 -46.39 -20.57 -13.55
C LEU A 501 -45.56 -20.19 -12.32
N SER A 502 -46.21 -20.01 -11.17
CA SER A 502 -45.54 -19.56 -9.94
C SER A 502 -44.85 -20.71 -9.21
N GLU A 503 -45.51 -21.86 -9.12
CA GLU A 503 -44.97 -23.06 -8.47
C GLU A 503 -45.54 -24.32 -9.15
N LEU A 504 -44.75 -25.38 -9.19
CA LEU A 504 -45.16 -26.72 -9.58
C LEU A 504 -44.82 -27.70 -8.47
N SER A 505 -45.81 -28.49 -8.06
CA SER A 505 -45.57 -29.67 -7.22
C SER A 505 -46.08 -30.94 -7.90
N VAL A 506 -45.42 -32.06 -7.61
CA VAL A 506 -45.72 -33.37 -8.19
C VAL A 506 -45.84 -34.38 -7.07
N LEU A 507 -46.94 -35.13 -7.05
CA LEU A 507 -47.21 -36.17 -6.06
C LEU A 507 -47.37 -37.52 -6.76
N ASN A 508 -46.62 -38.53 -6.34
CA ASN A 508 -46.81 -39.93 -6.71
C ASN A 508 -47.94 -40.55 -5.88
N GLN A 509 -49.04 -40.87 -6.55
CA GLN A 509 -50.27 -41.40 -5.97
C GLN A 509 -50.36 -42.94 -6.02
N THR A 510 -49.36 -43.62 -6.55
CA THR A 510 -49.38 -45.09 -6.78
C THR A 510 -49.60 -45.88 -5.49
N GLU A 511 -49.00 -45.42 -4.38
CA GLU A 511 -49.03 -46.10 -3.08
C GLU A 511 -49.92 -45.40 -2.04
N ALA A 512 -50.79 -44.48 -2.47
CA ALA A 512 -51.60 -43.61 -1.60
C ALA A 512 -52.72 -44.33 -0.79
N THR A 513 -52.61 -45.65 -0.60
CA THR A 513 -53.54 -46.45 0.21
C THR A 513 -52.84 -47.42 1.16
N LYS A 514 -51.51 -47.57 1.12
CA LYS A 514 -50.76 -48.49 2.01
C LYS A 514 -50.22 -47.75 3.24
N GLN A 515 -50.45 -48.32 4.41
CA GLN A 515 -49.88 -47.86 5.69
C GLN A 515 -48.34 -47.89 5.62
N ARG A 516 -47.69 -46.78 5.98
CA ARG A 516 -46.22 -46.64 5.87
C ARG A 516 -45.51 -47.26 7.07
N GLN A 517 -44.35 -47.86 6.81
CA GLN A 517 -43.54 -48.53 7.84
C GLN A 517 -42.39 -47.62 8.27
N GLY A 518 -42.54 -46.92 9.40
CA GLY A 518 -41.58 -45.93 9.89
C GLY A 518 -41.13 -46.20 11.33
N ARG A 519 -39.95 -45.69 11.69
CA ARG A 519 -39.41 -45.77 13.07
C ARG A 519 -39.31 -44.40 13.74
N PHE A 520 -38.93 -43.37 13.00
CA PHE A 520 -38.75 -42.03 13.55
C PHE A 520 -39.78 -41.07 12.97
N VAL A 521 -40.34 -40.20 13.82
CA VAL A 521 -41.15 -39.06 13.38
C VAL A 521 -40.45 -37.78 13.83
N ARG A 522 -40.13 -36.91 12.88
CA ARG A 522 -39.25 -35.75 13.06
C ARG A 522 -39.92 -34.47 12.59
N LEU A 523 -39.78 -33.42 13.38
CA LEU A 523 -40.13 -32.05 13.04
C LEU A 523 -38.84 -31.25 12.81
N ASP A 524 -38.66 -30.70 11.62
CA ASP A 524 -37.58 -29.76 11.31
C ASP A 524 -38.18 -28.39 10.97
N LEU A 525 -37.64 -27.30 11.52
CA LEU A 525 -38.10 -25.95 11.24
C LEU A 525 -36.95 -25.12 10.62
N PRO A 526 -36.79 -25.13 9.28
CA PRO A 526 -35.66 -24.49 8.63
C PRO A 526 -35.71 -22.96 8.71
N GLY A 527 -34.55 -22.34 8.78
CA GLY A 527 -34.34 -20.90 8.84
C GLY A 527 -33.52 -20.46 10.05
N ASP A 528 -32.96 -19.26 9.96
CA ASP A 528 -32.26 -18.63 11.08
C ASP A 528 -33.25 -17.99 12.06
N GLY A 529 -32.91 -17.96 13.35
CA GLY A 529 -33.75 -17.39 14.39
C GLY A 529 -35.06 -18.15 14.66
N LYS A 530 -35.09 -19.46 14.41
CA LYS A 530 -36.28 -20.33 14.57
C LYS A 530 -36.29 -21.03 15.93
N MET A 531 -37.47 -21.49 16.35
CA MET A 531 -37.66 -22.31 17.56
C MET A 531 -38.87 -23.24 17.39
N ILE A 532 -38.82 -24.44 17.96
CA ILE A 532 -39.94 -25.39 17.98
C ILE A 532 -40.58 -25.38 19.37
N HIS A 533 -41.91 -25.28 19.40
CA HIS A 533 -42.72 -25.45 20.59
C HIS A 533 -44.03 -26.18 20.24
N VAL A 534 -44.01 -27.49 20.40
CA VAL A 534 -45.19 -28.34 20.20
C VAL A 534 -45.73 -28.81 21.54
N ALA A 535 -47.05 -28.84 21.64
CA ALA A 535 -47.75 -29.36 22.81
C ALA A 535 -47.70 -30.90 22.80
N GLU A 536 -47.98 -31.51 21.66
CA GLU A 536 -47.98 -32.97 21.51
C GLU A 536 -47.73 -33.32 20.04
N VAL A 537 -47.04 -34.43 19.80
CA VAL A 537 -46.89 -35.06 18.48
C VAL A 537 -47.37 -36.50 18.59
N GLN A 538 -48.60 -36.72 18.15
CA GLN A 538 -49.23 -38.03 18.18
C GLN A 538 -48.88 -38.77 16.89
N VAL A 539 -48.56 -40.06 17.00
CA VAL A 539 -48.27 -40.93 15.86
C VAL A 539 -49.24 -42.10 15.94
N PHE A 540 -50.09 -42.30 14.94
CA PHE A 540 -51.18 -43.28 14.99
C PHE A 540 -50.90 -44.50 14.13
N ASP A 541 -51.09 -45.68 14.73
CA ASP A 541 -51.29 -46.97 14.07
C ASP A 541 -52.73 -47.41 14.37
N GLY A 542 -53.62 -47.25 13.39
CA GLY A 542 -55.07 -47.27 13.57
C GLY A 542 -55.53 -46.20 14.55
N GLU A 543 -56.22 -46.61 15.61
CA GLU A 543 -56.69 -45.72 16.69
C GLU A 543 -55.66 -45.54 17.82
N LYS A 544 -54.55 -46.28 17.81
CA LYS A 544 -53.56 -46.25 18.89
C LYS A 544 -52.51 -45.17 18.62
N ASN A 545 -52.36 -44.20 19.53
CA ASN A 545 -51.19 -43.33 19.57
C ASN A 545 -49.98 -44.14 20.06
N ILE A 546 -49.03 -44.42 19.16
CA ILE A 546 -47.82 -45.18 19.42
C ILE A 546 -46.61 -44.31 19.79
N ALA A 547 -46.75 -42.98 19.75
CA ALA A 547 -45.69 -42.04 20.14
C ALA A 547 -45.39 -42.06 21.64
N THR A 548 -46.41 -42.31 22.47
CA THR A 548 -46.33 -42.35 23.95
C THR A 548 -45.47 -43.51 24.46
N ASP A 549 -45.27 -44.55 23.64
CA ASP A 549 -44.37 -45.68 23.93
C ASP A 549 -42.92 -45.41 23.46
N GLY A 550 -42.67 -44.26 22.82
CA GLY A 550 -41.40 -43.89 22.20
C GLY A 550 -40.44 -43.10 23.11
N THR A 551 -39.34 -42.64 22.53
CA THR A 551 -38.37 -41.76 23.19
C THR A 551 -38.20 -40.48 22.38
N ALA A 552 -38.54 -39.33 22.97
CA ALA A 552 -38.43 -38.03 22.32
C ALA A 552 -37.06 -37.38 22.57
N THR A 553 -36.52 -36.70 21.57
CA THR A 553 -35.30 -35.89 21.63
C THR A 553 -35.47 -34.62 20.82
N GLN A 554 -34.66 -33.60 21.09
CA GLN A 554 -34.70 -32.34 20.34
C GLN A 554 -33.31 -31.70 20.26
N SER A 555 -33.12 -30.84 19.26
CA SER A 555 -31.88 -30.11 18.98
C SER A 555 -31.28 -29.36 20.16
N SER A 556 -32.12 -28.78 21.03
CA SER A 556 -31.75 -28.04 22.23
C SER A 556 -32.97 -27.90 23.14
N THR A 557 -32.78 -27.59 24.43
CA THR A 557 -33.87 -27.34 25.38
C THR A 557 -33.71 -25.97 26.01
N ASP A 558 -34.79 -25.19 26.00
CA ASP A 558 -34.85 -23.86 26.62
C ASP A 558 -36.18 -23.69 27.39
N PHE A 559 -36.27 -22.67 28.24
CA PHE A 559 -37.47 -22.31 29.03
C PHE A 559 -38.14 -23.45 29.83
N GLY A 560 -37.41 -24.55 30.09
CA GLY A 560 -37.93 -25.71 30.80
C GLY A 560 -38.95 -26.54 30.00
N GLY A 561 -38.88 -26.53 28.66
CA GLY A 561 -39.70 -27.36 27.77
C GLY A 561 -38.94 -28.58 27.21
N PRO A 562 -38.75 -29.65 27.99
CA PRO A 562 -38.03 -30.83 27.55
C PRO A 562 -38.83 -31.62 26.48
N PRO A 563 -38.16 -32.42 25.62
CA PRO A 563 -38.79 -33.06 24.45
C PRO A 563 -39.90 -34.05 24.80
N GLU A 564 -39.85 -34.68 25.97
CA GLU A 564 -40.80 -35.71 26.40
C GLU A 564 -42.21 -35.17 26.57
N ARG A 565 -42.38 -33.85 26.77
CA ARG A 565 -43.70 -33.21 26.78
C ARG A 565 -44.45 -33.38 25.46
N GLY A 566 -43.72 -33.54 24.35
CA GLY A 566 -44.34 -33.73 23.03
C GLY A 566 -44.87 -35.14 22.80
N ILE A 567 -44.75 -36.06 23.76
CA ILE A 567 -45.29 -37.42 23.68
C ILE A 567 -45.89 -37.88 25.02
N ASP A 568 -46.26 -36.94 25.91
CA ASP A 568 -46.73 -37.26 27.26
C ASP A 568 -48.24 -37.55 27.31
N GLY A 569 -48.92 -37.45 26.16
CA GLY A 569 -50.36 -37.66 26.02
C GLY A 569 -51.19 -36.44 26.39
N ASN A 570 -50.58 -35.30 26.74
CA ASN A 570 -51.26 -34.07 27.09
C ASN A 570 -51.24 -33.07 25.91
N THR A 571 -52.42 -32.81 25.35
CA THR A 571 -52.57 -31.95 24.18
C THR A 571 -52.80 -30.47 24.53
N ASP A 572 -52.51 -30.04 25.77
CA ASP A 572 -52.75 -28.66 26.21
C ASP A 572 -51.68 -27.70 25.65
N GLY A 573 -52.09 -26.88 24.68
CA GLY A 573 -51.22 -25.88 24.06
C GLY A 573 -50.84 -24.69 24.94
N THR A 574 -51.31 -24.61 26.19
CA THR A 574 -50.99 -23.51 27.10
C THR A 574 -49.63 -23.73 27.76
N TYR A 575 -48.63 -22.92 27.40
CA TYR A 575 -47.24 -23.12 27.85
C TYR A 575 -47.07 -23.23 29.38
N THR A 576 -47.77 -22.41 30.15
CA THR A 576 -47.69 -22.39 31.62
C THR A 576 -48.24 -23.65 32.29
N ASN A 577 -48.96 -24.49 31.54
CA ASN A 577 -49.50 -25.75 32.04
C ASN A 577 -48.49 -26.90 31.93
N ASN A 578 -47.23 -26.61 31.57
CA ASN A 578 -46.12 -27.56 31.50
C ASN A 578 -46.30 -28.72 30.53
N SER A 579 -47.07 -28.50 29.45
CA SER A 579 -47.39 -29.49 28.42
C SER A 579 -46.77 -29.16 27.06
N VAL A 580 -45.89 -28.16 26.97
CA VAL A 580 -45.32 -27.69 25.70
C VAL A 580 -43.80 -27.85 25.74
N THR A 581 -43.26 -28.46 24.68
CA THR A 581 -41.82 -28.54 24.40
C THR A 581 -41.25 -27.16 24.03
N HIS A 582 -39.95 -26.95 24.16
CA HIS A 582 -39.34 -25.68 23.75
C HIS A 582 -37.86 -25.86 23.42
N THR A 583 -37.48 -25.61 22.17
CA THR A 583 -36.06 -25.52 21.78
C THR A 583 -35.51 -24.12 22.03
N ALA A 584 -34.18 -23.98 22.09
CA ALA A 584 -33.57 -22.65 22.01
C ALA A 584 -33.80 -22.04 20.62
N VAL A 585 -33.69 -20.71 20.53
CA VAL A 585 -33.65 -20.02 19.25
C VAL A 585 -32.35 -20.37 18.54
N SER A 586 -32.44 -21.00 17.37
CA SER A 586 -31.28 -21.47 16.63
C SER A 586 -31.57 -21.54 15.13
N LYS A 587 -30.53 -21.83 14.36
CA LYS A 587 -30.64 -22.13 12.93
C LYS A 587 -31.08 -23.58 12.77
N ASP A 588 -32.19 -23.79 12.06
CA ASP A 588 -32.73 -25.11 11.70
C ASP A 588 -33.00 -26.06 12.91
N PRO A 589 -33.74 -25.62 13.96
CA PRO A 589 -34.07 -26.48 15.11
C PRO A 589 -34.93 -27.68 14.70
N TRP A 590 -34.80 -28.76 15.47
CA TRP A 590 -35.56 -30.00 15.27
C TRP A 590 -36.04 -30.65 16.58
N TRP A 591 -37.10 -31.46 16.48
CA TRP A 591 -37.65 -32.35 17.51
C TRP A 591 -37.97 -33.71 16.88
N GLU A 592 -37.76 -34.84 17.55
CA GLU A 592 -37.93 -36.19 17.01
C GLU A 592 -38.40 -37.18 18.07
N VAL A 593 -39.27 -38.12 17.70
CA VAL A 593 -39.60 -39.32 18.49
C VAL A 593 -39.09 -40.59 17.78
N ASP A 594 -38.33 -41.42 18.50
CA ASP A 594 -38.02 -42.80 18.12
C ASP A 594 -39.09 -43.73 18.68
N LEU A 595 -39.82 -44.42 17.80
CA LEU A 595 -40.89 -45.36 18.15
C LEU A 595 -40.36 -46.72 18.67
N GLY A 596 -39.03 -46.91 18.70
CA GLY A 596 -38.30 -48.07 19.21
C GLY A 596 -38.09 -49.19 18.19
N ALA A 597 -38.98 -49.31 17.21
CA ALA A 597 -38.91 -50.25 16.09
C ALA A 597 -39.66 -49.68 14.89
N VAL A 598 -39.50 -50.31 13.72
CA VAL A 598 -40.34 -50.00 12.54
C VAL A 598 -41.77 -50.43 12.85
N LYS A 599 -42.71 -49.49 12.73
CA LYS A 599 -44.14 -49.68 12.99
C LYS A 599 -44.97 -49.13 11.82
N GLY A 600 -46.19 -49.62 11.68
CA GLY A 600 -47.17 -49.04 10.78
C GLY A 600 -47.58 -47.64 11.28
N ILE A 601 -47.64 -46.67 10.38
CA ILE A 601 -48.06 -45.31 10.68
C ILE A 601 -49.12 -44.88 9.65
N ASP A 602 -50.32 -44.57 10.15
CA ASP A 602 -51.45 -44.10 9.35
C ASP A 602 -51.55 -42.58 9.34
N SER A 603 -51.29 -41.93 10.48
CA SER A 603 -51.35 -40.48 10.59
C SER A 603 -50.49 -39.93 11.72
N VAL A 604 -50.10 -38.66 11.60
CA VAL A 604 -49.41 -37.90 12.65
C VAL A 604 -50.24 -36.67 12.95
N VAL A 605 -50.42 -36.35 14.23
CA VAL A 605 -51.11 -35.12 14.66
C VAL A 605 -50.12 -34.24 15.40
N VAL A 606 -49.87 -33.04 14.87
CA VAL A 606 -49.02 -32.04 15.50
C VAL A 606 -49.92 -31.04 16.22
N TRP A 607 -49.81 -30.99 17.54
CA TRP A 607 -50.51 -30.03 18.40
C TRP A 607 -49.59 -28.83 18.69
N ASN A 608 -50.09 -27.65 18.37
CA ASN A 608 -49.36 -26.40 18.52
C ASN A 608 -49.55 -25.82 19.93
N ARG A 609 -48.68 -24.88 20.29
CA ARG A 609 -48.89 -23.95 21.39
C ARG A 609 -50.05 -23.00 21.05
N THR A 610 -50.99 -22.82 21.98
CA THR A 610 -52.25 -22.07 21.75
C THR A 610 -52.37 -20.76 22.53
N ASP A 611 -51.42 -20.44 23.41
CA ASP A 611 -51.42 -19.18 24.17
C ASP A 611 -50.64 -18.05 23.49
N ASN A 612 -50.97 -16.80 23.86
CA ASN A 612 -50.22 -15.59 23.50
C ASN A 612 -50.09 -15.25 21.99
N ASN A 613 -50.94 -15.80 21.12
CA ASN A 613 -50.90 -15.59 19.66
C ASN A 613 -49.55 -15.98 19.02
N LEU A 614 -48.91 -17.04 19.51
CA LEU A 614 -47.57 -17.49 19.07
C LEU A 614 -47.59 -18.67 18.09
N GLN A 615 -48.75 -19.10 17.62
CA GLN A 615 -48.96 -20.27 16.75
C GLN A 615 -48.08 -20.21 15.50
N SER A 616 -47.98 -19.03 14.88
CA SER A 616 -47.27 -18.79 13.62
C SER A 616 -45.76 -19.03 13.67
N ARG A 617 -45.17 -19.21 14.86
CA ARG A 617 -43.76 -19.55 15.00
C ARG A 617 -43.40 -20.91 14.40
N LEU A 618 -44.37 -21.83 14.29
CA LEU A 618 -44.22 -23.10 13.58
C LEU A 618 -44.47 -23.00 12.06
N ASN A 619 -44.67 -21.79 11.49
CA ASN A 619 -44.88 -21.65 10.04
C ASN A 619 -43.69 -22.22 9.27
N GLY A 620 -43.99 -23.13 8.33
CA GLY A 620 -42.99 -23.82 7.52
C GLY A 620 -42.36 -25.04 8.20
N VAL A 621 -42.95 -25.55 9.29
CA VAL A 621 -42.46 -26.79 9.92
C VAL A 621 -42.61 -27.97 8.95
N ILE A 622 -41.58 -28.79 8.91
CA ILE A 622 -41.49 -29.99 8.10
C ILE A 622 -41.70 -31.19 8.99
N VAL A 623 -42.73 -31.99 8.71
CA VAL A 623 -42.99 -33.27 9.37
C VAL A 623 -42.46 -34.39 8.49
N SER A 624 -41.48 -35.15 8.99
CA SER A 624 -40.85 -36.26 8.29
C SER A 624 -41.03 -37.57 9.04
N ILE A 625 -41.18 -38.67 8.29
CA ILE A 625 -41.09 -40.03 8.82
C ILE A 625 -39.86 -40.67 8.22
N LEU A 626 -39.10 -41.35 9.06
CA LEU A 626 -37.89 -42.03 8.65
C LEU A 626 -37.97 -43.53 8.98
N ASP A 627 -37.40 -44.36 8.10
CA ASP A 627 -37.22 -45.79 8.31
C ASP A 627 -36.11 -46.09 9.36
N ASP A 628 -35.82 -47.37 9.61
CA ASP A 628 -34.77 -47.80 10.52
C ASP A 628 -33.34 -47.39 10.09
N LYS A 629 -33.15 -47.13 8.80
CA LYS A 629 -31.91 -46.62 8.20
C LYS A 629 -31.86 -45.10 8.16
N ARG A 630 -32.89 -44.42 8.71
CA ARG A 630 -33.07 -42.97 8.69
C ARG A 630 -33.23 -42.38 7.28
N ASN A 631 -33.73 -43.16 6.32
CA ASN A 631 -34.20 -42.62 5.05
C ASN A 631 -35.56 -41.98 5.26
N VAL A 632 -35.78 -40.79 4.71
CA VAL A 632 -37.09 -40.12 4.75
C VAL A 632 -38.05 -40.86 3.82
N ILE A 633 -39.08 -41.49 4.39
CA ILE A 633 -40.10 -42.25 3.64
C ILE A 633 -41.40 -41.45 3.45
N PHE A 634 -41.54 -40.36 4.19
CA PHE A 634 -42.63 -39.40 4.06
C PHE A 634 -42.17 -38.03 4.55
N LYS A 635 -42.65 -36.97 3.91
CA LYS A 635 -42.34 -35.60 4.26
C LYS A 635 -43.52 -34.71 3.89
N GLU A 636 -44.00 -33.91 4.83
CA GLU A 636 -45.03 -32.90 4.62
C GLU A 636 -44.59 -31.56 5.19
N VAL A 637 -44.90 -30.47 4.49
CA VAL A 637 -44.59 -29.11 4.94
C VAL A 637 -45.89 -28.43 5.35
N LEU A 638 -45.98 -28.04 6.61
CA LEU A 638 -47.07 -27.20 7.10
C LEU A 638 -46.69 -25.74 6.86
N ALA A 639 -47.03 -25.22 5.67
CA ALA A 639 -46.70 -23.84 5.27
C ALA A 639 -47.21 -22.82 6.30
N THR A 640 -48.44 -23.03 6.79
CA THR A 640 -49.04 -22.28 7.89
C THR A 640 -49.16 -23.20 9.10
N ALA A 641 -48.71 -22.74 10.26
CA ALA A 641 -48.85 -23.48 11.50
C ALA A 641 -50.33 -23.67 11.87
N PRO A 642 -50.71 -24.85 12.41
CA PRO A 642 -52.09 -25.04 12.86
C PRO A 642 -52.41 -24.12 14.04
N GLU A 643 -53.63 -23.56 14.04
CA GLU A 643 -54.12 -22.74 15.16
C GLU A 643 -54.21 -23.53 16.47
N LYS A 644 -54.41 -24.86 16.36
CA LYS A 644 -54.50 -25.78 17.49
C LYS A 644 -53.80 -27.10 17.18
N ASP A 645 -54.25 -27.81 16.15
CA ASP A 645 -53.68 -29.09 15.74
C ASP A 645 -53.80 -29.27 14.22
N ALA A 646 -52.89 -30.06 13.64
CA ALA A 646 -52.96 -30.51 12.25
C ALA A 646 -52.78 -32.03 12.22
N LYS A 647 -53.80 -32.73 11.70
CA LYS A 647 -53.69 -34.14 11.35
C LYS A 647 -53.11 -34.27 9.94
N ILE A 648 -52.06 -35.06 9.82
CA ILE A 648 -51.36 -35.39 8.59
C ILE A 648 -51.63 -36.86 8.28
N ASP A 649 -52.36 -37.14 7.20
CA ASP A 649 -52.66 -38.50 6.76
C ASP A 649 -51.47 -39.06 5.96
N ILE A 650 -50.82 -40.05 6.55
CA ILE A 650 -49.58 -40.68 6.07
C ILE A 650 -49.89 -41.86 5.16
N THR A 651 -51.15 -42.10 4.85
CA THR A 651 -51.56 -43.01 3.79
C THR A 651 -51.58 -42.31 2.41
N GLY A 652 -51.40 -40.99 2.32
CA GLY A 652 -51.54 -40.20 1.06
C GLY A 652 -50.35 -40.23 0.09
N ALA A 653 -50.48 -39.56 -1.06
CA ALA A 653 -49.49 -39.50 -2.14
C ALA A 653 -48.08 -38.99 -1.70
N ILE A 654 -47.01 -39.47 -2.34
CA ILE A 654 -45.60 -39.14 -2.03
C ILE A 654 -45.14 -37.95 -2.86
N PRO A 655 -44.61 -36.86 -2.28
CA PRO A 655 -44.00 -35.78 -3.06
C PRO A 655 -42.79 -36.25 -3.87
N VAL A 656 -42.75 -35.90 -5.15
CA VAL A 656 -41.61 -36.15 -6.04
C VAL A 656 -40.62 -34.99 -5.92
N SER A 657 -39.37 -35.30 -5.60
CA SER A 657 -38.30 -34.30 -5.51
C SER A 657 -37.79 -33.92 -6.89
N ILE A 658 -37.88 -32.63 -7.24
CA ILE A 658 -37.36 -32.06 -8.49
C ILE A 658 -35.99 -31.44 -8.21
N ALA A 659 -34.97 -31.81 -8.99
CA ALA A 659 -33.59 -31.36 -8.82
C ALA A 659 -33.30 -30.07 -9.60
N THR A 660 -33.77 -29.98 -10.84
CA THR A 660 -33.54 -28.83 -11.72
C THR A 660 -34.76 -28.58 -12.59
N ALA A 661 -35.00 -27.33 -12.93
CA ALA A 661 -35.93 -26.93 -13.99
C ALA A 661 -35.24 -25.92 -14.92
N SER A 662 -35.47 -26.08 -16.22
CA SER A 662 -34.91 -25.23 -17.28
C SER A 662 -35.92 -25.07 -18.41
N ALA A 663 -35.96 -23.92 -19.06
CA ALA A 663 -36.83 -23.69 -20.21
C ALA A 663 -36.05 -23.29 -21.47
N ASP A 664 -36.67 -23.47 -22.63
CA ASP A 664 -36.17 -22.96 -23.92
C ASP A 664 -36.29 -21.43 -24.04
N TYR A 665 -37.24 -20.84 -23.33
CA TYR A 665 -37.41 -19.40 -23.17
C TYR A 665 -37.74 -19.02 -21.73
N GLU A 666 -37.09 -17.96 -21.24
CA GLU A 666 -37.31 -17.37 -19.92
C GLU A 666 -37.40 -15.84 -20.04
N GLN A 667 -38.42 -15.24 -19.42
CA GLN A 667 -38.56 -13.79 -19.39
C GLN A 667 -37.44 -13.17 -18.54
N LYS A 668 -36.59 -12.35 -19.19
CA LYS A 668 -35.48 -11.64 -18.53
C LYS A 668 -35.97 -10.49 -17.66
N GLY A 669 -35.27 -10.27 -16.55
CA GLY A 669 -35.44 -9.07 -15.73
C GLY A 669 -34.94 -7.80 -16.43
N ASP A 670 -35.43 -6.64 -15.98
CA ASP A 670 -35.11 -5.33 -16.57
C ASP A 670 -33.82 -4.68 -16.02
N GLY A 671 -33.15 -5.35 -15.07
CA GLY A 671 -31.94 -4.87 -14.41
C GLY A 671 -32.13 -3.70 -13.45
N ASN A 672 -33.36 -3.17 -13.31
CA ASN A 672 -33.66 -1.93 -12.58
C ASN A 672 -34.71 -2.08 -11.46
N ASN A 673 -35.26 -3.29 -11.25
CA ASN A 673 -35.85 -3.81 -10.00
C ASN A 673 -36.76 -5.04 -10.23
N GLN A 674 -36.97 -5.47 -11.48
CA GLN A 674 -37.77 -6.65 -11.77
C GLN A 674 -36.87 -7.90 -11.89
N PRO A 675 -37.02 -8.91 -11.02
CA PRO A 675 -36.32 -10.18 -11.19
C PRO A 675 -36.77 -10.87 -12.48
N GLY A 676 -35.88 -11.67 -13.08
CA GLY A 676 -36.25 -12.54 -14.19
C GLY A 676 -37.16 -13.68 -13.72
N TRP A 677 -37.99 -14.19 -14.62
CA TRP A 677 -38.94 -15.28 -14.39
C TRP A 677 -38.37 -16.57 -14.98
N LEU A 678 -37.60 -17.28 -14.15
CA LEU A 678 -36.76 -18.39 -14.56
C LEU A 678 -37.44 -19.73 -14.23
N ALA A 679 -37.22 -20.75 -15.04
CA ALA A 679 -37.84 -22.06 -14.86
C ALA A 679 -37.51 -22.68 -13.49
N ASN A 680 -36.32 -22.43 -12.96
CA ASN A 680 -35.91 -22.94 -11.63
C ASN A 680 -36.70 -22.32 -10.46
N GLN A 681 -37.41 -21.21 -10.66
CA GLN A 681 -38.22 -20.57 -9.62
C GLN A 681 -39.55 -21.30 -9.38
N ILE A 682 -40.01 -22.16 -10.31
CA ILE A 682 -41.26 -22.91 -10.13
C ILE A 682 -41.13 -24.08 -9.15
N ILE A 683 -39.92 -24.35 -8.65
CA ILE A 683 -39.62 -25.44 -7.71
C ILE A 683 -38.89 -24.94 -6.46
N ASP A 684 -38.93 -23.64 -6.20
CA ASP A 684 -38.21 -23.02 -5.07
C ASP A 684 -39.03 -22.95 -3.78
N GLY A 685 -40.29 -23.44 -3.82
CA GLY A 685 -41.19 -23.51 -2.68
C GLY A 685 -41.84 -22.17 -2.32
N LYS A 686 -41.69 -21.11 -3.12
CA LYS A 686 -42.28 -19.79 -2.88
C LYS A 686 -43.63 -19.61 -3.58
N ARG A 687 -44.54 -20.57 -3.38
CA ARG A 687 -45.92 -20.58 -3.92
C ARG A 687 -46.67 -19.25 -3.78
N ASP A 688 -46.52 -18.55 -2.66
CA ASP A 688 -47.29 -17.33 -2.36
C ASP A 688 -46.68 -16.04 -2.93
N ALA A 689 -45.47 -16.11 -3.50
CA ALA A 689 -44.78 -14.93 -4.03
C ALA A 689 -45.40 -14.46 -5.36
N THR A 690 -45.67 -13.16 -5.46
CA THR A 690 -46.30 -12.56 -6.65
C THR A 690 -45.32 -12.23 -7.77
N ASN A 691 -44.01 -12.29 -7.54
CA ASN A 691 -42.98 -12.00 -8.55
C ASN A 691 -42.00 -13.19 -8.65
N ASN A 692 -42.52 -14.40 -8.75
CA ASN A 692 -41.75 -15.64 -8.73
C ASN A 692 -42.35 -16.66 -9.70
N GLY A 693 -41.48 -17.39 -10.39
CA GLY A 693 -41.86 -18.52 -11.23
C GLY A 693 -41.35 -18.40 -12.67
N TRP A 694 -41.92 -19.19 -13.57
CA TRP A 694 -41.58 -19.20 -14.99
C TRP A 694 -42.59 -18.39 -15.78
N ALA A 695 -42.11 -17.47 -16.62
CA ALA A 695 -42.95 -16.69 -17.52
C ALA A 695 -42.32 -16.58 -18.91
N VAL A 696 -43.19 -16.44 -19.92
CA VAL A 696 -42.81 -16.43 -21.33
C VAL A 696 -43.13 -15.10 -22.03
N ALA A 697 -43.20 -14.00 -21.28
CA ALA A 697 -43.50 -12.70 -21.86
C ALA A 697 -42.40 -12.29 -22.86
N GLY A 698 -42.82 -11.86 -24.04
CA GLY A 698 -41.94 -11.60 -25.18
C GLY A 698 -41.85 -12.74 -26.20
N ALA A 699 -42.37 -13.93 -25.88
CA ALA A 699 -42.53 -15.07 -26.79
C ALA A 699 -44.02 -15.40 -27.07
N THR A 700 -44.91 -14.41 -26.99
CA THR A 700 -46.35 -14.56 -27.22
C THR A 700 -46.64 -15.09 -28.63
N GLY A 701 -47.59 -16.02 -28.74
CA GLY A 701 -47.94 -16.72 -29.97
C GLY A 701 -46.96 -17.81 -30.40
N GLN A 702 -46.00 -18.17 -29.55
CA GLN A 702 -45.08 -19.29 -29.74
C GLN A 702 -45.27 -20.33 -28.62
N ALA A 703 -45.06 -21.60 -28.95
CA ALA A 703 -44.96 -22.64 -27.94
C ALA A 703 -43.58 -22.57 -27.27
N ASN A 704 -43.55 -22.72 -25.94
CA ASN A 704 -42.32 -22.76 -25.15
C ASN A 704 -42.42 -23.94 -24.17
N LEU A 705 -41.29 -24.55 -23.84
CA LEU A 705 -41.24 -25.72 -22.97
C LEU A 705 -40.34 -25.52 -21.76
N ALA A 706 -40.75 -26.10 -20.64
CA ALA A 706 -39.92 -26.27 -19.45
C ALA A 706 -39.69 -27.76 -19.21
N VAL A 707 -38.43 -28.13 -18.97
CA VAL A 707 -38.01 -29.47 -18.58
C VAL A 707 -37.67 -29.47 -17.10
N LEU A 708 -38.24 -30.42 -16.37
CA LEU A 708 -38.01 -30.64 -14.96
C LEU A 708 -37.36 -32.01 -14.77
N GLN A 709 -36.18 -32.04 -14.16
CA GLN A 709 -35.48 -33.27 -13.86
C GLN A 709 -35.74 -33.68 -12.42
N PHE A 710 -36.15 -34.91 -12.21
CA PHE A 710 -36.30 -35.45 -10.86
C PHE A 710 -34.94 -35.76 -10.24
N LYS A 711 -34.87 -35.66 -8.92
CA LYS A 711 -33.66 -36.01 -8.16
C LYS A 711 -33.35 -37.50 -8.27
N GLU A 712 -34.39 -38.33 -8.35
CA GLU A 712 -34.33 -39.77 -8.53
C GLU A 712 -35.46 -40.21 -9.48
N ALA A 713 -35.32 -41.39 -10.10
CA ALA A 713 -36.37 -41.94 -10.96
C ALA A 713 -37.62 -42.27 -10.14
N VAL A 714 -38.80 -42.00 -10.70
CA VAL A 714 -40.11 -42.25 -10.06
C VAL A 714 -40.88 -43.31 -10.84
N GLY A 715 -41.47 -44.26 -10.12
CA GLY A 715 -42.14 -45.43 -10.70
C GLY A 715 -41.26 -46.68 -10.68
N SER A 716 -41.85 -47.83 -11.02
CA SER A 716 -41.16 -49.12 -11.13
C SER A 716 -41.50 -49.77 -12.46
N SER A 717 -40.76 -50.79 -12.87
CA SER A 717 -41.05 -51.54 -14.09
C SER A 717 -42.35 -52.35 -14.02
N ASP A 718 -42.89 -52.55 -12.83
CA ASP A 718 -43.86 -53.62 -12.56
C ASP A 718 -45.26 -53.09 -12.23
N GLU A 719 -45.41 -51.81 -11.89
CA GLU A 719 -46.69 -51.21 -11.51
C GLU A 719 -46.97 -49.90 -12.27
N PRO A 720 -48.23 -49.64 -12.69
CA PRO A 720 -48.62 -48.36 -13.26
C PRO A 720 -48.36 -47.20 -12.30
N LEU A 721 -47.84 -46.09 -12.83
CA LEU A 721 -47.50 -44.91 -12.04
C LEU A 721 -48.64 -43.89 -12.10
N LYS A 722 -49.16 -43.47 -10.94
CA LYS A 722 -50.12 -42.37 -10.86
C LYS A 722 -49.46 -41.11 -10.33
N LEU A 723 -49.58 -40.01 -11.05
CA LEU A 723 -49.05 -38.72 -10.63
C LEU A 723 -50.17 -37.68 -10.54
N ARG A 724 -50.08 -36.79 -9.55
CA ARG A 724 -50.84 -35.55 -9.48
C ARG A 724 -49.88 -34.39 -9.56
N LEU A 725 -50.06 -33.55 -10.57
CA LEU A 725 -49.34 -32.29 -10.71
C LEU A 725 -50.25 -31.18 -10.19
N THR A 726 -49.68 -30.24 -9.45
CA THR A 726 -50.35 -29.00 -9.06
C THR A 726 -49.55 -27.84 -9.61
N LEU A 727 -50.20 -27.06 -10.49
CA LEU A 727 -49.66 -25.88 -11.15
C LEU A 727 -50.29 -24.65 -10.52
N ASP A 728 -49.53 -23.94 -9.71
CA ASP A 728 -49.98 -22.73 -9.03
C ASP A 728 -49.68 -21.49 -9.88
N GLN A 729 -50.69 -20.68 -10.14
CA GLN A 729 -50.58 -19.39 -10.82
C GLN A 729 -50.98 -18.27 -9.87
N ASN A 730 -50.00 -17.51 -9.41
CA ASN A 730 -50.16 -16.51 -8.37
C ASN A 730 -49.66 -15.12 -8.83
N TYR A 731 -50.09 -14.70 -10.02
CA TYR A 731 -49.71 -13.42 -10.61
C TYR A 731 -50.96 -12.61 -10.98
N GLY A 732 -51.30 -11.67 -10.09
CA GLY A 732 -52.61 -11.01 -10.02
C GLY A 732 -53.14 -10.39 -11.31
N GLY A 733 -54.47 -10.43 -11.44
CA GLY A 733 -55.27 -9.62 -12.36
C GLY A 733 -55.29 -10.04 -13.84
N LYS A 734 -54.24 -10.70 -14.35
CA LYS A 734 -53.96 -10.63 -15.79
C LYS A 734 -53.27 -11.85 -16.43
N HIS A 735 -53.15 -13.03 -15.82
CA HIS A 735 -52.26 -14.04 -16.41
C HIS A 735 -52.69 -15.51 -16.29
N THR A 736 -53.96 -15.79 -15.97
CA THR A 736 -54.50 -17.16 -16.08
C THR A 736 -54.65 -17.62 -17.51
#